data_AF-A0A3R9INT6-F1
#
_entry.id   AF-A0A3R9INT6-F1
#
_cell.length_a   1.000
_cell.length_b   1.000
_cell.length_c   1.000
_cell.angle_alpha   90.00
_cell.angle_beta   90.00
_cell.angle_gamma   90.00
#
_symmetry.space_group_name_H-M   'P 1'
#
loop_
_entity.id
_entity.type
_entity.pdbx_description
1 polymer ?
#
loop_
_entity_poly.entity_id
_entity_poly.type
_entity_poly.pdbx_seq_one_letter_code
_entity_poly.pdbx_strand_id
1 'polypeptide(L)'
;MNKKILETLEFNKVKALFEPHLLTEQGLEQLRQLVPTAKADKIKQAFAEMKEMQALFVEQPHFTILATKEISGVCKRLEMGADLNIEEFLLLKRVLLASRELQSFYANLENVSLEELALWFEKLHDFPQLQGNLQAFNDAGFIENFASEELARIRRKIHDSESQVRDVLQDLLKQKAQMLTEGIVASRNGRQVLPVKNTYRNKIAGVVHDISASGNTVYIEPREVVKLSEEIASLRADERYEMLRILQEISERVRPHAAEIANDAWIVGHLDLIRAKVRFIQERQAVVPQLSENQEIQLLHVCHPLVKNAVANDVHFGQDLTAIVITGPNTGGKTIMLKTLGLTQVMAQSGLPILADKGSRVGIFEEIFADIGDEQSIEQSLSTFSSHMTNIVDILGKVNQHSLLLLDELGAGTDPQEGAALAMAILEDLRLRQVKTMATTHYPELKAYGIETAFVQNASMEFDTATLRPTYRFMQGVPGRSNAFEIAKRLGLSEVIVGDASQQVNQDNDVNRIIEQLEEQTLESRKRLDNIREVEQENLKMNRALKKLYNELNREKETELNKAREQAAEIVDMALSESDQILKNLHSKSQLKPHEIIEAKAKLKKLAPEKVDLSKNKVLQKAKKKRAPKVGDDIVVLSYGQRGTLTSQLKDGRWEAQVGLIKMTLEEKEFDLVQAQQEKQVKKKQVNIVKRTSGRGPQARLDLRGKRYEEAMNELDAFIDQALLNNMAQVDIIHGIGTGVIREGVTKYLQRNKHVKSFGYAPQNAGGSGATIVTFKG
;
A
#
# COMPACT_ATOMS: atom_id res chain seq x y z
N MET A 1 -24.30 -12.31 6.12
CA MET A 1 -23.29 -13.20 5.53
C MET A 1 -23.29 -14.57 6.21
N ASN A 2 -23.44 -15.60 5.39
CA ASN A 2 -23.46 -17.02 5.76
C ASN A 2 -22.16 -17.44 6.48
N LYS A 3 -22.24 -18.31 7.48
CA LYS A 3 -21.04 -18.85 8.16
C LYS A 3 -20.33 -19.90 7.30
N LYS A 4 -21.08 -20.66 6.49
CA LYS A 4 -20.56 -21.73 5.62
C LYS A 4 -19.47 -21.20 4.68
N ILE A 5 -19.66 -20.01 4.09
CA ILE A 5 -18.67 -19.42 3.18
C ILE A 5 -17.33 -19.12 3.86
N LEU A 6 -17.33 -18.75 5.15
CA LEU A 6 -16.10 -18.48 5.90
C LEU A 6 -15.29 -19.75 6.14
N GLU A 7 -15.96 -20.89 6.27
CA GLU A 7 -15.33 -22.21 6.38
C GLU A 7 -14.83 -22.69 5.01
N THR A 8 -15.67 -22.61 3.96
CA THR A 8 -15.34 -23.01 2.59
C THR A 8 -14.13 -22.24 2.03
N LEU A 9 -14.02 -20.94 2.34
CA LEU A 9 -12.89 -20.10 1.92
C LEU A 9 -11.73 -20.07 2.93
N GLU A 10 -11.83 -20.85 4.01
CA GLU A 10 -10.79 -20.97 5.05
C GLU A 10 -10.41 -19.63 5.68
N PHE A 11 -11.38 -18.73 5.87
CA PHE A 11 -11.15 -17.35 6.31
C PHE A 11 -10.46 -17.27 7.68
N ASN A 12 -10.68 -18.24 8.57
CA ASN A 12 -9.96 -18.31 9.85
C ASN A 12 -8.44 -18.45 9.67
N LYS A 13 -7.97 -19.15 8.63
CA LYS A 13 -6.54 -19.23 8.30
C LYS A 13 -5.99 -17.88 7.82
N VAL A 14 -6.81 -17.08 7.14
CA VAL A 14 -6.43 -15.71 6.76
C VAL A 14 -6.33 -14.81 7.98
N LYS A 15 -7.29 -14.89 8.91
CA LYS A 15 -7.21 -14.15 10.18
C LYS A 15 -5.92 -14.48 10.95
N ALA A 16 -5.52 -15.76 10.98
CA ALA A 16 -4.27 -16.18 11.61
C ALA A 16 -3.01 -15.49 11.04
N LEU A 17 -3.04 -14.98 9.80
CA LEU A 17 -1.92 -14.22 9.23
C LEU A 17 -1.66 -12.87 9.92
N PHE A 18 -2.66 -12.33 10.64
CA PHE A 18 -2.54 -11.06 11.35
C PHE A 18 -2.10 -11.23 12.81
N GLU A 19 -2.21 -12.42 13.38
CA GLU A 19 -1.87 -12.71 14.78
C GLU A 19 -0.42 -12.33 15.16
N PRO A 20 0.61 -12.60 14.33
CA PRO A 20 1.99 -12.24 14.66
C PRO A 20 2.25 -10.73 14.78
N HIS A 21 1.33 -9.90 14.28
CA HIS A 21 1.46 -8.44 14.30
C HIS A 21 0.76 -7.77 15.48
N LEU A 22 -0.10 -8.52 16.18
CA LEU A 22 -0.84 -8.06 17.34
C LEU A 22 0.03 -8.15 18.61
N LEU A 23 -0.12 -7.16 19.48
CA LEU A 23 0.58 -7.05 20.76
C LEU A 23 -0.36 -7.20 21.96
N THR A 24 -1.66 -7.05 21.74
CA THR A 24 -2.70 -7.02 22.76
C THR A 24 -3.65 -8.22 22.64
N GLU A 25 -4.04 -8.82 23.76
CA GLU A 25 -5.06 -9.88 23.77
C GLU A 25 -6.42 -9.36 23.31
N GLN A 26 -6.76 -8.09 23.61
CA GLN A 26 -8.00 -7.46 23.15
C GLN A 26 -8.03 -7.33 21.61
N GLY A 27 -6.91 -6.98 20.97
CA GLY A 27 -6.81 -6.95 19.52
C GLY A 27 -6.95 -8.34 18.90
N LEU A 28 -6.41 -9.37 19.57
CA LEU A 28 -6.57 -10.78 19.16
C LEU A 28 -8.02 -11.25 19.28
N GLU A 29 -8.73 -10.87 20.33
CA GLU A 29 -10.15 -11.17 20.49
C GLU A 29 -10.99 -10.47 19.40
N GLN A 30 -10.73 -9.19 19.13
CA GLN A 30 -11.39 -8.46 18.05
C GLN A 30 -11.12 -9.09 16.68
N LEU A 31 -9.89 -9.54 16.40
CA LEU A 31 -9.56 -10.27 15.19
C LEU A 31 -10.35 -11.58 15.10
N ARG A 32 -10.45 -12.36 16.19
CA ARG A 32 -11.21 -13.62 16.21
C ARG A 32 -12.68 -13.40 15.90
N GLN A 33 -13.28 -12.35 16.47
CA GLN A 33 -14.68 -11.96 16.29
C GLN A 33 -14.94 -11.25 14.95
N LEU A 34 -13.90 -10.89 14.21
CA LEU A 34 -14.02 -10.19 12.93
C LEU A 34 -14.77 -11.05 11.91
N VAL A 35 -15.85 -10.47 11.37
CA VAL A 35 -16.73 -11.06 10.36
C VAL A 35 -17.05 -10.02 9.29
N PRO A 36 -17.30 -10.45 8.04
CA PRO A 36 -17.65 -9.54 6.96
C PRO A 36 -19.00 -8.85 7.22
N THR A 37 -19.10 -7.59 6.80
CA THR A 37 -20.31 -6.79 6.90
C THR A 37 -20.73 -6.26 5.53
N ALA A 38 -22.03 -6.10 5.30
CA ALA A 38 -22.57 -5.45 4.10
C ALA A 38 -22.79 -3.93 4.30
N LYS A 39 -22.48 -3.39 5.48
CA LYS A 39 -22.65 -1.97 5.78
C LYS A 39 -21.49 -1.17 5.20
N ALA A 40 -21.74 -0.44 4.11
CA ALA A 40 -20.75 0.37 3.42
C ALA A 40 -19.99 1.32 4.36
N ASP A 41 -20.69 2.00 5.27
CA ASP A 41 -20.10 2.98 6.18
C ASP A 41 -19.05 2.34 7.11
N LYS A 42 -19.32 1.13 7.62
CA LYS A 42 -18.37 0.41 8.48
C LYS A 42 -17.11 0.00 7.71
N ILE A 43 -17.25 -0.42 6.46
CA ILE A 43 -16.11 -0.78 5.60
C ILE A 43 -15.30 0.47 5.26
N LYS A 44 -15.97 1.56 4.88
CA LYS A 44 -15.34 2.85 4.57
C LYS A 44 -14.56 3.38 5.79
N GLN A 45 -15.15 3.31 6.98
CA GLN A 45 -14.49 3.68 8.23
C GLN A 45 -13.25 2.82 8.48
N ALA A 46 -13.36 1.49 8.42
CA ALA A 46 -12.20 0.60 8.61
C ALA A 46 -11.08 0.86 7.59
N PHE A 47 -11.42 1.23 6.36
CA PHE A 47 -10.45 1.60 5.33
C PHE A 47 -9.81 2.97 5.57
N ALA A 48 -10.57 3.94 6.09
CA ALA A 48 -10.06 5.24 6.48
C ALA A 48 -9.10 5.13 7.67
N GLU A 49 -9.49 4.40 8.73
CA GLU A 49 -8.63 4.10 9.89
C GLU A 49 -7.29 3.49 9.47
N MET A 50 -7.29 2.52 8.54
CA MET A 50 -6.06 1.93 8.01
C MET A 50 -5.20 2.94 7.25
N LYS A 51 -5.80 3.82 6.44
CA LYS A 51 -5.07 4.85 5.67
C LYS A 51 -4.46 5.90 6.59
N GLU A 52 -5.19 6.33 7.60
CA GLU A 52 -4.68 7.26 8.62
C GLU A 52 -3.54 6.63 9.41
N MET A 53 -3.69 5.35 9.81
CA MET A 53 -2.62 4.62 10.50
C MET A 53 -1.39 4.45 9.60
N GLN A 54 -1.55 4.25 8.29
CA GLN A 54 -0.44 4.25 7.33
C GLN A 54 0.29 5.61 7.29
N ALA A 55 -0.46 6.72 7.25
CA ALA A 55 0.13 8.07 7.30
C ALA A 55 0.90 8.31 8.61
N LEU A 56 0.33 7.86 9.73
CA LEU A 56 0.98 7.90 11.04
C LEU A 56 2.31 7.12 11.04
N PHE A 57 2.38 5.94 10.42
CA PHE A 57 3.63 5.18 10.29
C PHE A 57 4.69 5.84 9.41
N VAL A 58 4.29 6.72 8.47
CA VAL A 58 5.24 7.47 7.64
C VAL A 58 5.93 8.55 8.47
N GLU A 59 5.18 9.32 9.26
CA GLU A 59 5.74 10.37 10.12
C GLU A 59 6.39 9.81 11.39
N GLN A 60 5.84 8.74 11.97
CA GLN A 60 6.31 8.08 13.19
C GLN A 60 6.56 6.57 12.98
N PRO A 61 7.69 6.18 12.33
CA PRO A 61 7.98 4.78 12.02
C PRO A 61 8.09 3.85 13.24
N HIS A 62 8.39 4.42 14.41
CA HIS A 62 8.59 3.71 15.67
C HIS A 62 7.32 3.61 16.53
N PHE A 63 6.16 4.01 16.00
CA PHE A 63 4.90 3.89 16.72
C PHE A 63 4.64 2.45 17.18
N THR A 64 4.39 2.30 18.49
CA THR A 64 4.16 1.02 19.15
C THR A 64 3.09 1.17 20.22
N ILE A 65 2.45 0.06 20.54
CA ILE A 65 1.43 -0.05 21.59
C ILE A 65 2.00 -0.98 22.65
N LEU A 66 1.79 -0.65 23.92
CA LEU A 66 2.23 -1.49 25.03
C LEU A 66 1.41 -2.80 25.05
N ALA A 67 2.09 -3.93 25.24
CA ALA A 67 1.42 -5.23 25.26
C ALA A 67 0.53 -5.40 26.49
N THR A 68 -0.74 -5.72 26.26
CA THR A 68 -1.76 -5.94 27.30
C THR A 68 -2.28 -7.38 27.27
N LYS A 69 -2.81 -7.84 28.41
CA LYS A 69 -3.50 -9.13 28.53
C LYS A 69 -5.01 -8.92 28.68
N GLU A 70 -5.77 -10.00 28.58
CA GLU A 70 -7.22 -10.02 28.83
C GLU A 70 -7.54 -9.51 30.24
N ILE A 71 -8.49 -8.58 30.35
CA ILE A 71 -8.93 -7.99 31.64
C ILE A 71 -10.45 -7.96 31.81
N SER A 72 -11.24 -8.44 30.85
CA SER A 72 -12.71 -8.38 30.94
C SER A 72 -13.21 -9.25 32.09
N GLY A 73 -12.58 -10.40 32.35
CA GLY A 73 -12.88 -11.23 33.51
C GLY A 73 -12.60 -10.51 34.84
N VAL A 74 -11.49 -9.77 34.90
CA VAL A 74 -11.08 -8.98 36.07
C VAL A 74 -12.06 -7.84 36.33
N CYS A 75 -12.41 -7.07 35.29
CA CYS A 75 -13.33 -5.94 35.41
C CYS A 75 -14.73 -6.38 35.85
N LYS A 76 -15.26 -7.47 35.26
CA LYS A 76 -16.57 -8.04 35.65
C LYS A 76 -16.60 -8.47 37.12
N ARG A 77 -15.53 -9.10 37.61
CA ARG A 77 -15.43 -9.49 39.03
C ARG A 77 -15.42 -8.27 39.95
N LEU A 78 -14.69 -7.23 39.55
CA LEU A 78 -14.62 -5.98 40.31
C LEU A 78 -15.99 -5.29 40.38
N GLU A 79 -16.74 -5.26 39.26
CA GLU A 79 -18.13 -4.77 39.20
C GLU A 79 -19.09 -5.58 40.10
N MET A 80 -18.86 -6.89 40.22
CA MET A 80 -19.62 -7.77 41.13
C MET A 80 -19.23 -7.61 42.61
N GLY A 81 -18.33 -6.67 42.94
CA GLY A 81 -17.93 -6.38 44.31
C GLY A 81 -16.80 -7.26 44.85
N ALA A 82 -16.14 -8.06 44.00
CA ALA A 82 -14.97 -8.83 44.41
C ALA A 82 -13.74 -7.91 44.57
N ASP A 83 -12.81 -8.32 45.44
CA ASP A 83 -11.50 -7.70 45.56
C ASP A 83 -10.50 -8.37 44.61
N LEU A 84 -9.51 -7.61 44.17
CA LEU A 84 -8.48 -8.07 43.24
C LEU A 84 -7.21 -8.49 43.97
N ASN A 85 -6.52 -9.47 43.39
CA ASN A 85 -5.19 -9.84 43.82
C ASN A 85 -4.11 -9.00 43.10
N ILE A 86 -2.84 -9.18 43.49
CA ILE A 86 -1.72 -8.40 42.95
C ILE A 86 -1.56 -8.61 41.43
N GLU A 87 -1.70 -9.85 40.94
CA GLU A 87 -1.56 -10.15 39.52
C GLU A 87 -2.62 -9.42 38.69
N GLU A 88 -3.86 -9.41 39.16
CA GLU A 88 -4.99 -8.70 38.54
C GLU A 88 -4.76 -7.19 38.50
N PHE A 89 -4.24 -6.60 39.58
CA PHE A 89 -3.86 -5.18 39.58
C PHE A 89 -2.75 -4.86 38.59
N LEU A 90 -1.77 -5.75 38.40
CA LEU A 90 -0.73 -5.57 37.40
C LEU A 90 -1.29 -5.60 35.97
N LEU A 91 -2.34 -6.40 35.71
CA LEU A 91 -3.02 -6.37 34.42
C LEU A 91 -3.70 -5.01 34.16
N LEU A 92 -4.42 -4.48 35.16
CA LEU A 92 -5.05 -3.16 35.07
C LEU A 92 -4.01 -2.04 34.93
N LYS A 93 -2.90 -2.11 35.69
CA LYS A 93 -1.77 -1.18 35.61
C LYS A 93 -1.23 -1.08 34.19
N ARG A 94 -1.05 -2.22 33.49
CA ARG A 94 -0.58 -2.22 32.09
C ARG A 94 -1.54 -1.54 31.12
N VAL A 95 -2.85 -1.77 31.26
CA VAL A 95 -3.86 -1.11 30.41
C VAL A 95 -3.87 0.40 30.65
N LEU A 96 -3.85 0.82 31.91
CA LEU A 96 -3.82 2.24 32.27
C LEU A 96 -2.57 2.95 31.74
N LEU A 97 -1.41 2.30 31.81
CA LEU A 97 -0.17 2.80 31.21
C LEU A 97 -0.29 2.91 29.69
N ALA A 98 -0.81 1.87 29.02
CA ALA A 98 -1.00 1.87 27.57
C ALA A 98 -1.94 3.00 27.10
N SER A 99 -3.06 3.22 27.82
CA SER A 99 -4.01 4.29 27.53
C SER A 99 -3.34 5.67 27.63
N ARG A 100 -2.60 5.92 28.71
CA ARG A 100 -1.88 7.18 28.91
C ARG A 100 -0.74 7.41 27.91
N GLU A 101 0.02 6.38 27.56
CA GLU A 101 1.07 6.48 26.53
C GLU A 101 0.46 6.86 25.17
N LEU A 102 -0.68 6.26 24.81
CA LEU A 102 -1.38 6.57 23.56
C LEU A 102 -1.97 7.98 23.54
N GLN A 103 -2.57 8.43 24.63
CA GLN A 103 -3.02 9.82 24.76
C GLN A 103 -1.87 10.81 24.68
N SER A 104 -0.77 10.55 25.40
CA SER A 104 0.42 11.40 25.36
C SER A 104 1.06 11.41 23.98
N PHE A 105 1.04 10.28 23.27
CA PHE A 105 1.50 10.20 21.89
C PHE A 105 0.62 11.06 20.97
N TYR A 106 -0.71 10.91 21.07
CA TYR A 106 -1.66 11.67 20.25
C TYR A 106 -1.59 13.18 20.52
N ALA A 107 -1.48 13.61 21.78
CA ALA A 107 -1.38 15.02 22.15
C ALA A 107 -0.11 15.71 21.62
N ASN A 108 0.96 14.94 21.39
CA ASN A 108 2.24 15.44 20.83
C ASN A 108 2.38 15.16 19.33
N LEU A 109 1.33 14.66 18.67
CA LEU A 109 1.37 14.32 17.25
C LEU A 109 1.32 15.60 16.41
N GLU A 110 2.40 15.86 15.68
CA GLU A 110 2.52 16.98 14.73
C GLU A 110 2.54 16.45 13.29
N ASN A 111 2.14 17.30 12.33
CA ASN A 111 2.22 17.05 10.88
C ASN A 111 1.34 15.93 10.30
N VAL A 112 0.47 15.31 11.10
CA VAL A 112 -0.56 14.36 10.66
C VAL A 112 -1.93 14.84 11.11
N SER A 113 -2.90 14.86 10.20
CA SER A 113 -4.31 15.05 10.56
C SER A 113 -4.99 13.69 10.61
N LEU A 114 -5.65 13.42 11.74
CA LEU A 114 -6.44 12.22 11.97
C LEU A 114 -7.90 12.63 12.12
N GLU A 115 -8.82 11.99 11.42
CA GLU A 115 -10.26 12.22 11.56
C GLU A 115 -10.91 11.03 12.24
N GLU A 116 -10.74 9.82 11.67
CA GLU A 116 -11.35 8.60 12.20
C GLU A 116 -10.59 8.04 13.40
N LEU A 117 -9.25 8.04 13.37
CA LEU A 117 -8.44 7.58 14.50
C LEU A 117 -8.52 8.54 15.69
N ALA A 118 -8.74 9.83 15.44
CA ALA A 118 -8.93 10.83 16.49
C ALA A 118 -10.09 10.45 17.42
N LEU A 119 -11.19 9.94 16.86
CA LEU A 119 -12.36 9.49 17.61
C LEU A 119 -12.03 8.38 18.63
N TRP A 120 -11.00 7.59 18.37
CA TRP A 120 -10.55 6.53 19.28
C TRP A 120 -9.59 7.08 20.34
N PHE A 121 -8.62 7.91 19.94
CA PHE A 121 -7.69 8.53 20.89
C PHE A 121 -8.39 9.46 21.89
N GLU A 122 -9.40 10.21 21.45
CA GLU A 122 -10.17 11.14 22.30
C GLU A 122 -11.10 10.42 23.30
N LYS A 123 -11.44 9.15 23.06
CA LYS A 123 -12.26 8.33 23.95
C LYS A 123 -11.46 7.60 25.03
N LEU A 124 -10.13 7.59 24.94
CA LEU A 124 -9.28 7.06 26.00
C LEU A 124 -9.39 7.96 27.23
N HIS A 125 -9.31 7.40 28.42
CA HIS A 125 -9.37 8.14 29.68
C HIS A 125 -7.99 8.16 30.36
N ASP A 126 -7.64 9.29 30.98
CA ASP A 126 -6.47 9.36 31.87
C ASP A 126 -6.91 9.19 33.33
N PHE A 127 -6.26 8.27 34.04
CA PHE A 127 -6.52 7.98 35.44
C PHE A 127 -5.28 8.23 36.30
N PRO A 128 -4.80 9.47 36.43
CA PRO A 128 -3.53 9.77 37.10
C PRO A 128 -3.54 9.37 38.58
N GLN A 129 -4.69 9.52 39.26
CA GLN A 129 -4.84 9.11 40.66
C GLN A 129 -4.80 7.59 40.82
N LEU A 130 -5.47 6.83 39.94
CA LEU A 130 -5.43 5.36 39.98
C LEU A 130 -4.04 4.85 39.63
N GLN A 131 -3.38 5.43 38.62
CA GLN A 131 -2.00 5.08 38.29
C GLN A 131 -1.05 5.32 39.46
N GLY A 132 -1.22 6.42 40.20
CA GLY A 132 -0.48 6.70 41.43
C GLY A 132 -0.73 5.63 42.51
N ASN A 133 -1.97 5.26 42.76
CA ASN A 133 -2.32 4.20 43.71
C ASN A 133 -1.71 2.84 43.32
N LEU A 134 -1.69 2.51 42.02
CA LEU A 134 -1.14 1.25 41.51
C LEU A 134 0.40 1.20 41.54
N GLN A 135 1.10 2.30 41.84
CA GLN A 135 2.54 2.26 42.16
C GLN A 135 2.84 1.50 43.45
N ALA A 136 1.83 1.24 44.29
CA ALA A 136 1.93 0.34 45.42
C ALA A 136 2.31 -1.10 45.01
N PHE A 137 2.13 -1.48 43.74
CA PHE A 137 2.50 -2.79 43.21
C PHE A 137 3.67 -2.67 42.24
N ASN A 138 4.76 -3.38 42.53
CA ASN A 138 5.89 -3.45 41.62
C ASN A 138 5.71 -4.54 40.56
N ASP A 139 6.54 -4.47 39.51
CA ASP A 139 6.42 -5.37 38.36
C ASP A 139 6.83 -6.82 38.69
N ALA A 140 7.44 -7.05 39.85
CA ALA A 140 7.77 -8.37 40.38
C ALA A 140 6.62 -9.02 41.16
N GLY A 141 5.48 -8.34 41.33
CA GLY A 141 4.30 -8.89 42.01
C GLY A 141 4.32 -8.72 43.53
N PHE A 142 5.06 -7.74 44.05
CA PHE A 142 5.08 -7.42 45.48
C PHE A 142 4.41 -6.07 45.77
N ILE A 143 3.81 -5.98 46.96
CA ILE A 143 3.33 -4.73 47.52
C ILE A 143 4.52 -3.97 48.09
N GLU A 144 4.73 -2.73 47.65
CA GLU A 144 5.80 -1.85 48.07
C GLU A 144 5.64 -1.39 49.52
N ASN A 145 6.76 -1.10 50.19
CA ASN A 145 6.73 -0.67 51.60
C ASN A 145 5.92 0.62 51.79
N PHE A 146 5.97 1.54 50.83
CA PHE A 146 5.27 2.83 50.89
C PHE A 146 3.76 2.72 50.59
N ALA A 147 3.25 1.52 50.30
CA ALA A 147 1.81 1.33 50.08
C ALA A 147 0.97 1.68 51.31
N SER A 148 1.53 1.53 52.52
CA SER A 148 0.92 1.94 53.79
C SER A 148 2.01 2.20 54.82
N GLU A 149 1.82 3.22 55.67
CA GLU A 149 2.73 3.50 56.79
C GLU A 149 2.81 2.31 57.76
N GLU A 150 1.69 1.63 58.01
CA GLU A 150 1.63 0.49 58.92
C GLU A 150 2.35 -0.72 58.32
N LEU A 151 2.23 -0.98 57.02
CA LEU A 151 3.00 -2.02 56.33
C LEU A 151 4.50 -1.76 56.44
N ALA A 152 4.94 -0.52 56.19
CA ALA A 152 6.34 -0.12 56.36
C ALA A 152 6.84 -0.30 57.80
N ARG A 153 5.98 -0.08 58.79
CA ARG A 153 6.29 -0.25 60.20
C ARG A 153 6.40 -1.73 60.57
N ILE A 154 5.45 -2.57 60.14
CA ILE A 154 5.44 -4.01 60.37
C ILE A 154 6.70 -4.64 59.76
N ARG A 155 7.01 -4.34 58.49
CA ARG A 155 8.21 -4.88 57.82
C ARG A 155 9.51 -4.45 58.48
N ARG A 156 9.61 -3.20 58.95
CA ARG A 156 10.75 -2.74 59.74
C ARG A 156 10.90 -3.55 61.03
N LYS A 157 9.81 -3.74 61.79
CA LYS A 157 9.85 -4.57 63.00
C LYS A 157 10.26 -6.02 62.71
N ILE A 158 9.74 -6.63 61.63
CA ILE A 158 10.15 -7.97 61.21
C ILE A 158 11.67 -8.00 60.97
N HIS A 159 12.19 -7.02 60.22
CA HIS A 159 13.60 -6.95 59.93
C HIS A 159 14.47 -6.75 61.19
N ASP A 160 14.03 -5.88 62.10
CA ASP A 160 14.70 -5.61 63.37
C ASP A 160 14.72 -6.86 64.27
N SER A 161 13.57 -7.55 64.42
CA SER A 161 13.47 -8.80 65.18
C SER A 161 14.31 -9.92 64.55
N GLU A 162 14.33 -10.03 63.22
CA GLU A 162 15.19 -10.99 62.51
C GLU A 162 16.68 -10.67 62.73
N SER A 163 17.06 -9.39 62.79
CA SER A 163 18.43 -9.00 63.12
C SER A 163 18.78 -9.34 64.56
N GLN A 164 17.88 -9.07 65.52
CA GLN A 164 18.06 -9.44 66.92
C GLN A 164 18.22 -10.95 67.10
N VAL A 165 17.43 -11.77 66.37
CA VAL A 165 17.60 -13.23 66.37
C VAL A 165 19.01 -13.62 65.92
N ARG A 166 19.50 -13.01 64.83
CA ARG A 166 20.87 -13.26 64.33
C ARG A 166 21.93 -12.87 65.36
N ASP A 167 21.79 -11.71 65.99
CA ASP A 167 22.76 -11.20 66.97
C ASP A 167 22.79 -12.09 68.23
N VAL A 168 21.63 -12.46 68.77
CA VAL A 168 21.50 -13.38 69.92
C VAL A 168 22.11 -14.74 69.59
N LEU A 169 21.83 -15.29 68.40
CA LEU A 169 22.41 -16.57 67.98
C LEU A 169 23.93 -16.49 67.81
N GLN A 170 24.46 -15.39 67.27
CA GLN A 170 25.91 -15.19 67.14
C GLN A 170 26.59 -15.05 68.50
N ASP A 171 25.98 -14.35 69.45
CA ASP A 171 26.51 -14.21 70.80
C ASP A 171 26.48 -15.55 71.55
N LEU A 172 25.40 -16.31 71.41
CA LEU A 172 25.31 -17.67 71.98
C LEU A 172 26.31 -18.63 71.33
N LEU A 173 26.53 -18.54 70.01
CA LEU A 173 27.57 -19.30 69.30
C LEU A 173 28.96 -19.03 69.90
N LYS A 174 29.30 -17.75 70.17
CA LYS A 174 30.59 -17.36 70.77
C LYS A 174 30.71 -17.80 72.22
N GLN A 175 29.70 -17.55 73.05
CA GLN A 175 29.73 -17.84 74.49
C GLN A 175 29.65 -19.34 74.81
N LYS A 176 28.98 -20.14 73.97
CA LYS A 176 28.71 -21.56 74.22
C LYS A 176 29.41 -22.50 73.25
N ALA A 177 30.44 -22.04 72.53
CA ALA A 177 31.18 -22.79 71.51
C ALA A 177 31.56 -24.23 71.91
N GLN A 178 31.99 -24.45 73.16
CA GLN A 178 32.40 -25.78 73.64
C GLN A 178 31.24 -26.79 73.73
N MET A 179 30.01 -26.31 73.90
CA MET A 179 28.78 -27.11 74.03
C MET A 179 28.17 -27.48 72.67
N LEU A 180 28.65 -26.86 71.59
CA LEU A 180 28.13 -27.02 70.24
C LEU A 180 28.91 -28.11 69.48
N THR A 181 28.23 -28.78 68.56
CA THR A 181 28.88 -29.73 67.63
C THR A 181 29.52 -28.97 66.47
N GLU A 182 28.85 -27.91 65.98
CA GLU A 182 29.30 -27.06 64.89
C GLU A 182 29.17 -25.58 65.28
N GLY A 183 30.12 -24.75 64.85
CA GLY A 183 30.17 -23.31 65.17
C GLY A 183 29.29 -22.43 64.27
N ILE A 184 28.25 -23.00 63.68
CA ILE A 184 27.34 -22.32 62.74
C ILE A 184 25.89 -22.48 63.18
N VAL A 185 25.07 -21.47 62.88
CA VAL A 185 23.61 -21.56 63.04
C VAL A 185 23.08 -22.53 61.99
N ALA A 186 22.29 -23.52 62.40
CA ALA A 186 21.58 -24.41 61.49
C ALA A 186 20.14 -23.95 61.30
N SER A 187 19.52 -24.31 60.17
CA SER A 187 18.08 -24.09 59.93
C SER A 187 17.37 -25.45 59.91
N ARG A 188 16.36 -25.64 60.76
CA ARG A 188 15.53 -26.84 60.84
C ARG A 188 14.06 -26.45 60.79
N ASN A 189 13.31 -26.99 59.83
CA ASN A 189 11.89 -26.66 59.61
C ASN A 189 11.63 -25.14 59.47
N GLY A 190 12.57 -24.41 58.86
CA GLY A 190 12.48 -22.95 58.70
C GLY A 190 12.77 -22.13 59.97
N ARG A 191 13.20 -22.78 61.07
CA ARG A 191 13.60 -22.13 62.33
C ARG A 191 15.13 -22.15 62.47
N GLN A 192 15.68 -21.06 62.99
CA GLN A 192 17.11 -20.96 63.27
C GLN A 192 17.41 -21.62 64.63
N VAL A 193 18.32 -22.59 64.63
CA VAL A 193 18.59 -23.48 65.76
C VAL A 193 20.10 -23.64 65.97
N LEU A 194 20.49 -23.89 67.21
CA LEU A 194 21.87 -24.20 67.57
C LEU A 194 22.09 -25.73 67.58
N PRO A 195 23.15 -26.24 66.92
CA PRO A 195 23.53 -27.65 66.97
C PRO A 195 24.29 -27.96 68.26
N VAL A 196 23.60 -28.46 69.27
CA VAL A 196 24.13 -28.74 70.61
C VAL A 196 24.53 -30.21 70.71
N LYS A 197 25.68 -30.52 71.32
CA LYS A 197 26.04 -31.91 71.64
C LYS A 197 25.01 -32.50 72.61
N ASN A 198 24.53 -33.72 72.36
CA ASN A 198 23.46 -34.33 73.15
C ASN A 198 23.77 -34.38 74.68
N THR A 199 25.05 -34.48 75.06
CA THR A 199 25.52 -34.41 76.46
C THR A 199 25.18 -33.09 77.16
N TYR A 200 24.97 -32.00 76.42
CA TYR A 200 24.65 -30.67 76.93
C TYR A 200 23.20 -30.24 76.67
N ARG A 201 22.32 -31.16 76.22
CA ARG A 201 20.91 -30.87 75.87
C ARG A 201 20.15 -30.08 76.94
N ASN A 202 20.36 -30.41 78.22
CA ASN A 202 19.64 -29.78 79.33
C ASN A 202 20.31 -28.48 79.84
N LYS A 203 21.50 -28.11 79.32
CA LYS A 203 22.22 -26.90 79.75
C LYS A 203 21.85 -25.65 78.94
N ILE A 204 21.31 -25.82 77.74
CA ILE A 204 20.82 -24.72 76.91
C ILE A 204 19.29 -24.71 77.02
N ALA A 205 18.75 -23.68 77.67
CA ALA A 205 17.32 -23.52 77.83
C ALA A 205 16.68 -23.17 76.48
N GLY A 206 15.81 -24.04 75.98
CA GLY A 206 15.21 -23.89 74.66
C GLY A 206 14.31 -25.05 74.27
N VAL A 207 13.75 -24.98 73.07
CA VAL A 207 12.88 -26.01 72.49
C VAL A 207 13.71 -26.87 71.54
N VAL A 208 13.59 -28.20 71.67
CA VAL A 208 14.24 -29.15 70.76
C VAL A 208 13.38 -29.30 69.51
N HIS A 209 13.93 -28.96 68.35
CA HIS A 209 13.24 -29.07 67.05
C HIS A 209 13.58 -30.33 66.29
N ASP A 210 14.80 -30.86 66.47
CA ASP A 210 15.27 -32.04 65.74
C ASP A 210 16.45 -32.70 66.46
N ILE A 211 16.74 -33.97 66.13
CA ILE A 211 17.87 -34.76 66.63
C ILE A 211 18.55 -35.43 65.43
N SER A 212 19.89 -35.36 65.34
CA SER A 212 20.62 -35.99 64.24
C SER A 212 20.39 -37.50 64.18
N ALA A 213 20.52 -38.09 62.99
CA ALA A 213 20.36 -39.55 62.80
C ALA A 213 21.30 -40.40 63.67
N SER A 214 22.46 -39.85 64.03
CA SER A 214 23.43 -40.46 64.96
C SER A 214 23.09 -40.29 66.44
N GLY A 215 22.07 -39.50 66.78
CA GLY A 215 21.69 -39.15 68.16
C GLY A 215 22.65 -38.21 68.90
N ASN A 216 23.75 -37.81 68.26
CA ASN A 216 24.84 -37.06 68.90
C ASN A 216 24.63 -35.54 68.93
N THR A 217 23.82 -34.99 68.01
CA THR A 217 23.53 -33.55 67.93
C THR A 217 22.04 -33.33 68.12
N VAL A 218 21.69 -32.41 69.02
CA VAL A 218 20.33 -31.95 69.30
C VAL A 218 20.21 -30.51 68.81
N TYR A 219 19.24 -30.24 67.95
CA TYR A 219 18.99 -28.91 67.41
C TYR A 219 18.01 -28.16 68.32
N ILE A 220 18.52 -27.15 69.02
CA ILE A 220 17.77 -26.41 70.05
C ILE A 220 17.57 -24.97 69.58
N GLU A 221 16.33 -24.48 69.61
CA GLU A 221 16.00 -23.05 69.52
C GLU A 221 16.08 -22.45 70.93
N PRO A 222 17.04 -21.56 71.22
CA PRO A 222 17.19 -20.95 72.54
C PRO A 222 15.94 -20.18 72.96
N ARG A 223 15.61 -20.17 74.26
CA ARG A 223 14.40 -19.52 74.78
C ARG A 223 14.28 -18.03 74.41
N GLU A 224 15.40 -17.33 74.29
CA GLU A 224 15.45 -15.92 73.84
C GLU A 224 15.04 -15.78 72.37
N VAL A 225 15.44 -16.73 71.52
CA VAL A 225 15.10 -16.78 70.09
C VAL A 225 13.66 -17.25 69.88
N VAL A 226 13.13 -18.15 70.72
CA VAL A 226 11.72 -18.59 70.65
C VAL A 226 10.77 -17.40 70.73
N LYS A 227 10.99 -16.48 71.70
CA LYS A 227 10.15 -15.28 71.87
C LYS A 227 10.17 -14.38 70.63
N LEU A 228 11.35 -14.08 70.12
CA LEU A 228 11.52 -13.26 68.92
C LEU A 228 10.90 -13.94 67.68
N SER A 229 11.01 -15.26 67.59
CA SER A 229 10.47 -16.01 66.46
C SER A 229 8.94 -16.14 66.51
N GLU A 230 8.34 -16.17 67.71
CA GLU A 230 6.89 -16.02 67.90
C GLU A 230 6.42 -14.61 67.53
N GLU A 231 7.17 -13.57 67.93
CA GLU A 231 6.89 -12.18 67.54
C GLU A 231 6.97 -11.99 66.03
N ILE A 232 8.01 -12.50 65.37
CA ILE A 232 8.13 -12.50 63.89
C ILE A 232 6.93 -13.23 63.26
N ALA A 233 6.51 -14.37 63.81
CA ALA A 233 5.36 -15.10 63.29
C ALA A 233 4.05 -14.29 63.41
N SER A 234 3.85 -13.58 64.53
CA SER A 234 2.73 -12.65 64.72
C SER A 234 2.79 -11.48 63.74
N LEU A 235 3.94 -10.80 63.63
CA LEU A 235 4.14 -9.68 62.71
C LEU A 235 3.94 -10.09 61.25
N ARG A 236 4.35 -11.29 60.86
CA ARG A 236 4.07 -11.83 59.52
C ARG A 236 2.58 -12.12 59.30
N ALA A 237 1.82 -12.45 60.35
CA ALA A 237 0.37 -12.55 60.26
C ALA A 237 -0.26 -11.17 60.09
N ASP A 238 0.17 -10.18 60.87
CA ASP A 238 -0.26 -8.79 60.78
C ASP A 238 0.07 -8.20 59.39
N GLU A 239 1.25 -8.51 58.84
CA GLU A 239 1.63 -8.13 57.48
C GLU A 239 0.63 -8.66 56.45
N ARG A 240 0.23 -9.93 56.54
CA ARG A 240 -0.76 -10.51 55.61
C ARG A 240 -2.12 -9.83 55.73
N TYR A 241 -2.57 -9.50 56.94
CA TYR A 241 -3.83 -8.77 57.14
C TYR A 241 -3.75 -7.36 56.56
N GLU A 242 -2.64 -6.66 56.79
CA GLU A 242 -2.44 -5.32 56.24
C GLU A 242 -2.36 -5.34 54.71
N MET A 243 -1.70 -6.34 54.12
CA MET A 243 -1.69 -6.54 52.67
C MET A 243 -3.10 -6.75 52.09
N LEU A 244 -3.93 -7.58 52.73
CA LEU A 244 -5.32 -7.78 52.31
C LEU A 244 -6.14 -6.50 52.42
N ARG A 245 -5.96 -5.73 53.50
CA ARG A 245 -6.60 -4.42 53.68
C ARG A 245 -6.24 -3.45 52.56
N ILE A 246 -4.97 -3.38 52.18
CA ILE A 246 -4.49 -2.54 51.07
C ILE A 246 -5.11 -2.98 49.74
N LEU A 247 -5.18 -4.28 49.47
CA LEU A 247 -5.80 -4.81 48.25
C LEU A 247 -7.30 -4.45 48.18
N GLN A 248 -8.02 -4.56 49.29
CA GLN A 248 -9.43 -4.16 49.37
C GLN A 248 -9.58 -2.65 49.16
N GLU A 249 -8.78 -1.83 49.84
CA GLU A 249 -8.82 -0.36 49.73
C GLU A 249 -8.57 0.11 48.29
N ILE A 250 -7.58 -0.48 47.60
CA ILE A 250 -7.31 -0.14 46.20
C ILE A 250 -8.41 -0.69 45.30
N SER A 251 -8.96 -1.88 45.56
CA SER A 251 -10.08 -2.44 44.79
C SER A 251 -11.30 -1.51 44.85
N GLU A 252 -11.64 -1.00 46.03
CA GLU A 252 -12.74 -0.05 46.23
C GLU A 252 -12.55 1.25 45.43
N ARG A 253 -11.30 1.72 45.28
CA ARG A 253 -10.98 2.91 44.47
C ARG A 253 -11.06 2.67 42.97
N VAL A 254 -10.69 1.47 42.50
CA VAL A 254 -10.73 1.13 41.07
C VAL A 254 -12.14 0.76 40.62
N ARG A 255 -12.97 0.21 41.51
CA ARG A 255 -14.32 -0.32 41.21
C ARG A 255 -15.23 0.63 40.43
N PRO A 256 -15.36 1.92 40.75
CA PRO A 256 -16.22 2.83 40.01
C PRO A 256 -15.79 3.03 38.54
N HIS A 257 -14.51 2.78 38.24
CA HIS A 257 -13.91 2.99 36.92
C HIS A 257 -13.74 1.68 36.12
N ALA A 258 -14.22 0.55 36.63
CA ALA A 258 -14.01 -0.77 36.01
C ALA A 258 -14.51 -0.82 34.55
N ALA A 259 -15.70 -0.27 34.28
CA ALA A 259 -16.29 -0.22 32.94
C ALA A 259 -15.48 0.68 31.98
N GLU A 260 -14.98 1.82 32.49
CA GLU A 260 -14.17 2.75 31.70
C GLU A 260 -12.82 2.12 31.35
N ILE A 261 -12.18 1.42 32.30
CA ILE A 261 -10.92 0.69 32.08
C ILE A 261 -11.11 -0.45 31.08
N ALA A 262 -12.24 -1.18 31.16
CA ALA A 262 -12.57 -2.21 30.19
C ALA A 262 -12.77 -1.63 28.77
N ASN A 263 -13.42 -0.47 28.67
CA ASN A 263 -13.57 0.25 27.41
C ASN A 263 -12.23 0.73 26.85
N ASP A 264 -11.36 1.31 27.69
CA ASP A 264 -10.01 1.71 27.29
C ASP A 264 -9.20 0.52 26.79
N ALA A 265 -9.26 -0.64 27.46
CA ALA A 265 -8.62 -1.86 26.98
C ALA A 265 -9.13 -2.30 25.60
N TRP A 266 -10.45 -2.17 25.36
CA TRP A 266 -11.03 -2.45 24.07
C TRP A 266 -10.53 -1.48 22.99
N ILE A 267 -10.45 -0.17 23.28
CA ILE A 267 -9.93 0.84 22.36
C ILE A 267 -8.45 0.58 22.05
N VAL A 268 -7.63 0.29 23.06
CA VAL A 268 -6.22 -0.09 22.90
C VAL A 268 -6.10 -1.30 21.98
N GLY A 269 -6.92 -2.33 22.18
CA GLY A 269 -6.98 -3.50 21.30
C GLY A 269 -7.43 -3.17 19.87
N HIS A 270 -8.34 -2.22 19.71
CA HIS A 270 -8.82 -1.78 18.41
C HIS A 270 -7.73 -1.06 17.61
N LEU A 271 -7.03 -0.13 18.25
CA LEU A 271 -5.88 0.57 17.68
C LEU A 271 -4.76 -0.42 17.32
N ASP A 272 -4.52 -1.44 18.15
CA ASP A 272 -3.55 -2.50 17.85
C ASP A 272 -3.97 -3.38 16.67
N LEU A 273 -5.27 -3.69 16.53
CA LEU A 273 -5.77 -4.39 15.35
C LEU A 273 -5.58 -3.57 14.06
N ILE A 274 -5.86 -2.27 14.08
CA ILE A 274 -5.61 -1.39 12.93
C ILE A 274 -4.11 -1.34 12.62
N ARG A 275 -3.27 -1.17 13.64
CA ARG A 275 -1.81 -1.22 13.53
C ARG A 275 -1.34 -2.54 12.91
N ALA A 276 -1.87 -3.68 13.34
CA ALA A 276 -1.55 -5.00 12.82
C ALA A 276 -1.91 -5.15 11.34
N LYS A 277 -3.06 -4.62 10.91
CA LYS A 277 -3.44 -4.55 9.49
C LYS A 277 -2.43 -3.75 8.67
N VAL A 278 -1.94 -2.62 9.18
CA VAL A 278 -0.91 -1.81 8.51
C VAL A 278 0.44 -2.52 8.44
N ARG A 279 0.84 -3.22 9.50
CA ARG A 279 2.05 -4.06 9.49
C ARG A 279 1.94 -5.17 8.44
N PHE A 280 0.77 -5.81 8.32
CA PHE A 280 0.51 -6.79 7.27
C PHE A 280 0.63 -6.17 5.86
N ILE A 281 0.13 -4.95 5.65
CA ILE A 281 0.31 -4.21 4.39
C ILE A 281 1.80 -4.02 4.07
N GLN A 282 2.60 -3.59 5.05
CA GLN A 282 4.04 -3.37 4.86
C GLN A 282 4.80 -4.68 4.57
N GLU A 283 4.47 -5.77 5.27
CA GLU A 283 5.13 -7.08 5.07
C GLU A 283 4.75 -7.71 3.73
N ARG A 284 3.46 -7.75 3.41
CA ARG A 284 2.92 -8.51 2.28
C ARG A 284 2.67 -7.68 1.03
N GLN A 285 3.02 -6.40 1.05
CA GLN A 285 2.72 -5.44 -0.03
C GLN A 285 1.22 -5.39 -0.36
N ALA A 286 0.37 -5.56 0.65
CA ALA A 286 -1.08 -5.51 0.51
C ALA A 286 -1.56 -4.07 0.26
N VAL A 287 -2.81 -3.89 -0.13
CA VAL A 287 -3.42 -2.57 -0.33
C VAL A 287 -4.78 -2.47 0.33
N VAL A 288 -5.16 -1.25 0.70
CA VAL A 288 -6.54 -0.92 1.06
C VAL A 288 -7.30 -0.65 -0.25
N PRO A 289 -8.28 -1.48 -0.63
CA PRO A 289 -8.98 -1.33 -1.90
C PRO A 289 -9.96 -0.16 -1.88
N GLN A 290 -10.41 0.25 -3.07
CA GLN A 290 -11.55 1.15 -3.21
C GLN A 290 -12.86 0.37 -3.06
N LEU A 291 -13.88 1.01 -2.50
CA LEU A 291 -15.22 0.42 -2.43
C LEU A 291 -16.02 0.83 -3.66
N SER A 292 -16.71 -0.12 -4.29
CA SER A 292 -17.67 0.14 -5.37
C SER A 292 -19.05 0.41 -4.81
N GLU A 293 -19.76 1.37 -5.39
CA GLU A 293 -21.16 1.64 -5.09
C GLU A 293 -22.11 0.74 -5.90
N ASN A 294 -21.62 0.15 -7.00
CA ASN A 294 -22.42 -0.63 -7.97
C ASN A 294 -21.93 -2.07 -8.10
N GLN A 295 -21.38 -2.67 -7.03
CA GLN A 295 -20.91 -4.06 -6.97
C GLN A 295 -19.81 -4.44 -7.99
N GLU A 296 -19.17 -3.44 -8.59
CA GLU A 296 -18.07 -3.64 -9.52
C GLU A 296 -16.85 -4.19 -8.77
N ILE A 297 -16.24 -5.24 -9.33
CA ILE A 297 -15.01 -5.82 -8.80
C ILE A 297 -13.91 -5.56 -9.82
N GLN A 298 -12.81 -4.96 -9.38
CA GLN A 298 -11.60 -4.79 -10.18
C GLN A 298 -10.41 -5.15 -9.31
N LEU A 299 -9.79 -6.29 -9.56
CA LEU A 299 -8.64 -6.74 -8.78
C LEU A 299 -7.43 -6.75 -9.72
N LEU A 300 -6.43 -5.94 -9.39
CA LEU A 300 -5.21 -5.82 -10.18
C LEU A 300 -4.11 -6.66 -9.52
N HIS A 301 -3.47 -7.57 -10.25
CA HIS A 301 -2.42 -8.47 -9.75
C HIS A 301 -2.77 -9.11 -8.39
N VAL A 302 -4.01 -9.58 -8.23
CA VAL A 302 -4.46 -10.22 -6.99
C VAL A 302 -3.81 -11.57 -6.78
N CYS A 303 -3.43 -11.84 -5.54
CA CYS A 303 -2.80 -13.07 -5.10
C CYS A 303 -3.65 -13.76 -4.03
N HIS A 304 -3.70 -15.09 -4.07
CA HIS A 304 -4.34 -15.87 -3.00
C HIS A 304 -3.50 -15.80 -1.71
N PRO A 305 -4.04 -15.32 -0.57
CA PRO A 305 -3.25 -15.05 0.64
C PRO A 305 -2.67 -16.29 1.33
N LEU A 306 -3.30 -17.45 1.17
CA LEU A 306 -2.85 -18.71 1.79
C LEU A 306 -1.91 -19.55 0.90
N VAL A 307 -1.73 -19.18 -0.38
CA VAL A 307 -0.91 -19.96 -1.31
C VAL A 307 0.52 -19.39 -1.32
N LYS A 308 1.52 -20.25 -1.13
CA LYS A 308 2.93 -19.86 -1.23
C LYS A 308 3.29 -19.60 -2.69
N ASN A 309 3.97 -18.48 -2.95
CA ASN A 309 4.36 -18.04 -4.31
C ASN A 309 3.17 -18.03 -5.29
N ALA A 310 2.03 -17.49 -4.85
CA ALA A 310 0.84 -17.35 -5.68
C ALA A 310 1.15 -16.50 -6.93
N VAL A 311 0.65 -16.94 -8.08
CA VAL A 311 0.73 -16.17 -9.32
C VAL A 311 -0.33 -15.06 -9.27
N ALA A 312 0.12 -13.83 -9.49
CA ALA A 312 -0.74 -12.65 -9.50
C ALA A 312 -1.61 -12.61 -10.75
N ASN A 313 -2.90 -12.30 -10.59
CA ASN A 313 -3.89 -12.32 -11.65
C ASN A 313 -4.76 -11.05 -11.66
N ASP A 314 -5.24 -10.65 -12.83
CA ASP A 314 -6.20 -9.55 -12.95
C ASP A 314 -7.63 -10.09 -13.04
N VAL A 315 -8.58 -9.47 -12.34
CA VAL A 315 -10.02 -9.82 -12.41
C VAL A 315 -10.84 -8.56 -12.61
N HIS A 316 -11.66 -8.54 -13.65
CA HIS A 316 -12.59 -7.45 -13.89
C HIS A 316 -14.03 -7.96 -13.97
N PHE A 317 -14.82 -7.72 -12.93
CA PHE A 317 -16.24 -8.05 -12.90
C PHE A 317 -17.07 -6.75 -12.97
N GLY A 318 -17.11 -6.16 -14.16
CA GLY A 318 -17.82 -4.92 -14.50
C GLY A 318 -19.33 -4.97 -14.24
N GLN A 319 -20.00 -3.82 -14.30
CA GLN A 319 -21.47 -3.74 -14.13
C GLN A 319 -22.23 -4.40 -15.28
N ASP A 320 -21.60 -4.45 -16.44
CA ASP A 320 -22.02 -5.10 -17.68
C ASP A 320 -21.79 -6.62 -17.68
N LEU A 321 -21.27 -7.18 -16.58
CA LEU A 321 -21.05 -8.60 -16.44
C LEU A 321 -21.83 -9.15 -15.26
N THR A 322 -22.64 -10.18 -15.55
CA THR A 322 -23.35 -10.99 -14.57
C THR A 322 -22.69 -12.34 -14.36
N ALA A 323 -22.05 -12.93 -15.38
CA ALA A 323 -21.41 -14.23 -15.25
C ALA A 323 -20.01 -14.28 -15.88
N ILE A 324 -19.06 -14.92 -15.18
CA ILE A 324 -17.76 -15.29 -15.71
C ILE A 324 -17.64 -16.81 -15.70
N VAL A 325 -17.44 -17.42 -16.86
CA VAL A 325 -17.32 -18.87 -17.03
C VAL A 325 -15.87 -19.25 -17.27
N ILE A 326 -15.24 -19.93 -16.32
CA ILE A 326 -13.84 -20.36 -16.38
C ILE A 326 -13.75 -21.77 -16.95
N THR A 327 -12.99 -21.92 -18.02
CA THR A 327 -12.78 -23.19 -18.73
C THR A 327 -11.31 -23.60 -18.68
N GLY A 328 -11.03 -24.89 -18.91
CA GLY A 328 -9.67 -25.44 -18.93
C GLY A 328 -9.50 -26.66 -18.02
N PRO A 329 -8.32 -27.30 -17.99
CA PRO A 329 -8.07 -28.49 -17.17
C PRO A 329 -8.12 -28.17 -15.66
N ASN A 330 -8.53 -29.15 -14.84
CA ASN A 330 -8.68 -28.97 -13.38
C ASN A 330 -7.36 -28.61 -12.69
N THR A 331 -6.24 -29.11 -13.20
CA THR A 331 -4.88 -28.77 -12.73
C THR A 331 -4.44 -27.33 -13.05
N GLY A 332 -5.25 -26.55 -13.79
CA GLY A 332 -4.96 -25.17 -14.18
C GLY A 332 -5.14 -24.11 -13.09
N GLY A 333 -5.74 -24.45 -11.94
CA GLY A 333 -5.95 -23.52 -10.82
C GLY A 333 -7.29 -22.78 -10.83
N LYS A 334 -8.31 -23.31 -11.55
CA LYS A 334 -9.67 -22.74 -11.63
C LYS A 334 -10.32 -22.55 -10.25
N THR A 335 -10.29 -23.58 -9.41
CA THR A 335 -10.82 -23.55 -8.03
C THR A 335 -10.10 -22.53 -7.15
N ILE A 336 -8.77 -22.42 -7.29
CA ILE A 336 -7.96 -21.43 -6.55
C ILE A 336 -8.37 -20.02 -6.98
N MET A 337 -8.68 -19.81 -8.26
CA MET A 337 -9.14 -18.52 -8.76
C MET A 337 -10.50 -18.11 -8.15
N LEU A 338 -11.47 -19.04 -8.09
CA LEU A 338 -12.74 -18.83 -7.38
C LEU A 338 -12.51 -18.46 -5.91
N LYS A 339 -11.69 -19.24 -5.21
CA LYS A 339 -11.33 -18.97 -3.81
C LYS A 339 -10.65 -17.62 -3.65
N THR A 340 -9.78 -17.22 -4.58
CA THR A 340 -9.11 -15.91 -4.57
C THR A 340 -10.14 -14.79 -4.62
N LEU A 341 -11.06 -14.80 -5.58
CA LEU A 341 -12.12 -13.79 -5.69
C LEU A 341 -12.97 -13.72 -4.41
N GLY A 342 -13.47 -14.87 -3.95
CA GLY A 342 -14.33 -14.94 -2.75
C GLY A 342 -13.62 -14.45 -1.50
N LEU A 343 -12.38 -14.91 -1.29
CA LEU A 343 -11.61 -14.60 -0.09
C LEU A 343 -11.20 -13.12 -0.07
N THR A 344 -10.81 -12.56 -1.22
CA THR A 344 -10.54 -11.12 -1.35
C THR A 344 -11.79 -10.29 -1.01
N GLN A 345 -12.98 -10.70 -1.44
CA GLN A 345 -14.23 -10.02 -1.08
C GLN A 345 -14.52 -10.13 0.42
N VAL A 346 -14.41 -11.33 1.01
CA VAL A 346 -14.63 -11.53 2.46
C VAL A 346 -13.63 -10.71 3.28
N MET A 347 -12.36 -10.67 2.89
CA MET A 347 -11.35 -9.84 3.55
C MET A 347 -11.73 -8.37 3.51
N ALA A 348 -12.04 -7.85 2.33
CA ALA A 348 -12.36 -6.44 2.16
C ALA A 348 -13.63 -6.04 2.91
N GLN A 349 -14.70 -6.85 2.86
CA GLN A 349 -15.93 -6.63 3.62
C GLN A 349 -15.76 -6.82 5.14
N SER A 350 -14.66 -7.45 5.58
CA SER A 350 -14.26 -7.51 7.00
C SER A 350 -13.39 -6.31 7.41
N GLY A 351 -13.16 -5.34 6.52
CA GLY A 351 -12.28 -4.20 6.78
C GLY A 351 -10.80 -4.60 6.88
N LEU A 352 -10.39 -5.66 6.18
CA LEU A 352 -8.99 -6.08 6.04
C LEU A 352 -8.39 -5.58 4.72
N PRO A 353 -7.05 -5.38 4.66
CA PRO A 353 -6.36 -5.12 3.40
C PRO A 353 -6.37 -6.36 2.52
N ILE A 354 -6.19 -6.18 1.21
CA ILE A 354 -6.16 -7.27 0.23
C ILE A 354 -4.79 -7.37 -0.44
N LEU A 355 -4.39 -8.58 -0.85
CA LEU A 355 -3.16 -8.80 -1.62
C LEU A 355 -3.43 -8.54 -3.11
N ALA A 356 -3.40 -7.27 -3.48
CA ALA A 356 -3.59 -6.80 -4.84
C ALA A 356 -2.85 -5.46 -5.03
N ASP A 357 -2.78 -4.96 -6.25
CA ASP A 357 -2.16 -3.68 -6.57
C ASP A 357 -3.09 -2.49 -6.30
N LYS A 358 -2.47 -1.31 -6.16
CA LYS A 358 -3.17 -0.02 -6.02
C LYS A 358 -4.08 0.20 -7.23
N GLY A 359 -5.28 0.71 -6.97
CA GLY A 359 -6.32 0.87 -7.99
C GLY A 359 -7.37 -0.25 -7.97
N SER A 360 -7.13 -1.33 -7.23
CA SER A 360 -8.13 -2.38 -7.02
C SER A 360 -9.39 -1.86 -6.31
N ARG A 361 -10.54 -2.35 -6.74
CA ARG A 361 -11.90 -2.04 -6.28
C ARG A 361 -12.63 -3.33 -5.91
N VAL A 362 -13.38 -3.30 -4.81
CA VAL A 362 -14.23 -4.40 -4.34
C VAL A 362 -15.71 -3.99 -4.32
N GLY A 363 -16.60 -4.95 -4.54
CA GLY A 363 -18.05 -4.76 -4.46
C GLY A 363 -18.57 -5.01 -3.05
N ILE A 364 -19.79 -4.56 -2.76
CA ILE A 364 -20.50 -4.87 -1.52
C ILE A 364 -21.59 -5.89 -1.84
N PHE A 365 -21.53 -7.04 -1.15
CA PHE A 365 -22.47 -8.14 -1.27
C PHE A 365 -23.06 -8.48 0.10
N GLU A 366 -24.38 -8.60 0.17
CA GLU A 366 -25.10 -9.04 1.38
C GLU A 366 -24.71 -10.46 1.76
N GLU A 367 -24.60 -11.31 0.75
CA GLU A 367 -24.27 -12.72 0.87
C GLU A 367 -23.25 -13.14 -0.21
N ILE A 368 -22.32 -13.99 0.18
CA ILE A 368 -21.40 -14.67 -0.75
C ILE A 368 -21.67 -16.15 -0.58
N PHE A 369 -22.04 -16.80 -1.68
CA PHE A 369 -22.34 -18.22 -1.73
C PHE A 369 -21.25 -18.94 -2.50
N ALA A 370 -20.95 -20.16 -2.08
CA ALA A 370 -20.02 -21.02 -2.77
C ALA A 370 -20.50 -22.46 -2.78
N ASP A 371 -20.33 -23.11 -3.92
CA ASP A 371 -20.28 -24.56 -4.05
C ASP A 371 -18.88 -24.92 -4.55
N ILE A 372 -17.97 -25.15 -3.61
CA ILE A 372 -16.55 -25.44 -3.85
C ILE A 372 -16.17 -26.62 -2.95
N GLY A 373 -15.74 -27.74 -3.54
CA GLY A 373 -15.46 -28.98 -2.78
C GLY A 373 -14.50 -29.93 -3.49
N ASP A 374 -13.85 -30.80 -2.71
CA ASP A 374 -12.93 -31.82 -3.20
C ASP A 374 -13.69 -33.12 -3.56
N GLU A 375 -13.74 -33.47 -4.84
CA GLU A 375 -14.29 -34.74 -5.34
C GLU A 375 -13.46 -35.99 -4.94
N GLN A 376 -12.43 -35.85 -4.10
CA GLN A 376 -11.43 -36.91 -3.85
C GLN A 376 -11.60 -37.69 -2.53
N SER A 377 -12.72 -37.52 -1.81
CA SER A 377 -13.02 -38.43 -0.69
C SER A 377 -13.64 -39.73 -1.24
N ILE A 378 -12.93 -40.85 -1.06
CA ILE A 378 -13.28 -42.19 -1.55
C ILE A 378 -14.62 -42.70 -0.98
N GLU A 379 -15.13 -42.08 0.10
CA GLU A 379 -16.39 -42.45 0.76
C GLU A 379 -17.66 -41.88 0.10
N GLN A 380 -17.54 -41.00 -0.91
CA GLN A 380 -18.69 -40.26 -1.49
C GLN A 380 -18.98 -40.52 -2.98
N SER A 381 -18.48 -41.61 -3.57
CA SER A 381 -18.56 -41.82 -5.03
C SER A 381 -19.98 -42.04 -5.62
N LEU A 382 -21.05 -42.00 -4.82
CA LEU A 382 -22.45 -41.97 -5.28
C LEU A 382 -23.22 -40.71 -4.81
N SER A 383 -22.63 -39.88 -3.95
CA SER A 383 -23.31 -38.75 -3.28
C SER A 383 -22.78 -37.37 -3.65
N THR A 384 -21.82 -37.24 -4.57
CA THR A 384 -21.23 -35.96 -4.99
C THR A 384 -22.21 -35.12 -5.82
N PHE A 385 -22.73 -35.61 -6.95
CA PHE A 385 -23.70 -34.83 -7.76
C PHE A 385 -24.93 -34.41 -6.94
N SER A 386 -25.52 -35.33 -6.18
CA SER A 386 -26.69 -35.05 -5.34
C SER A 386 -26.39 -34.04 -4.23
N SER A 387 -25.20 -34.07 -3.62
CA SER A 387 -24.83 -33.10 -2.58
C SER A 387 -24.55 -31.71 -3.16
N HIS A 388 -23.86 -31.62 -4.30
CA HIS A 388 -23.68 -30.39 -5.07
C HIS A 388 -25.03 -29.80 -5.48
N MET A 389 -25.92 -30.60 -6.07
CA MET A 389 -27.26 -30.16 -6.46
C MET A 389 -28.09 -29.72 -5.26
N THR A 390 -28.05 -30.45 -4.13
CA THR A 390 -28.77 -30.05 -2.92
C THR A 390 -28.27 -28.69 -2.40
N ASN A 391 -26.96 -28.45 -2.43
CA ASN A 391 -26.37 -27.17 -2.06
C ASN A 391 -26.79 -26.05 -3.02
N ILE A 392 -26.74 -26.30 -4.34
CA ILE A 392 -27.16 -25.34 -5.36
C ILE A 392 -28.64 -25.01 -5.22
N VAL A 393 -29.51 -25.99 -4.99
CA VAL A 393 -30.95 -25.76 -4.74
C VAL A 393 -31.17 -24.86 -3.51
N ASP A 394 -30.44 -25.11 -2.41
CA ASP A 394 -30.51 -24.25 -1.21
C ASP A 394 -30.02 -22.82 -1.49
N ILE A 395 -28.95 -22.67 -2.27
CA ILE A 395 -28.41 -21.37 -2.70
C ILE A 395 -29.41 -20.62 -3.59
N LEU A 396 -29.97 -21.27 -4.61
CA LEU A 396 -30.92 -20.67 -5.55
C LEU A 396 -32.21 -20.19 -4.87
N GLY A 397 -32.57 -20.78 -3.72
CA GLY A 397 -33.68 -20.33 -2.87
C GLY A 397 -33.39 -19.05 -2.06
N LYS A 398 -32.13 -18.65 -1.93
CA LYS A 398 -31.69 -17.50 -1.08
C LYS A 398 -31.02 -16.38 -1.86
N VAL A 399 -30.50 -16.68 -3.04
CA VAL A 399 -29.68 -15.75 -3.84
C VAL A 399 -30.52 -14.59 -4.39
N ASN A 400 -29.91 -13.41 -4.43
CA ASN A 400 -30.51 -12.18 -4.98
C ASN A 400 -29.47 -11.34 -5.75
N GLN A 401 -29.89 -10.23 -6.36
CA GLN A 401 -28.99 -9.29 -7.07
C GLN A 401 -27.87 -8.70 -6.20
N HIS A 402 -27.95 -8.82 -4.87
CA HIS A 402 -26.93 -8.39 -3.92
C HIS A 402 -26.02 -9.52 -3.45
N SER A 403 -26.04 -10.65 -4.15
CA SER A 403 -25.23 -11.83 -3.85
C SER A 403 -24.10 -12.03 -4.86
N LEU A 404 -22.97 -12.55 -4.38
CA LEU A 404 -21.90 -13.10 -5.22
C LEU A 404 -21.92 -14.62 -5.11
N LEU A 405 -21.93 -15.31 -6.25
CA LEU A 405 -21.98 -16.77 -6.30
C LEU A 405 -20.72 -17.34 -6.96
N LEU A 406 -20.12 -18.34 -6.31
CA LEU A 406 -18.94 -19.06 -6.78
C LEU A 406 -19.29 -20.54 -6.97
N LEU A 407 -19.24 -21.05 -8.20
CA LEU A 407 -19.62 -22.43 -8.52
C LEU A 407 -18.43 -23.17 -9.10
N ASP A 408 -17.99 -24.24 -8.46
CA ASP A 408 -16.94 -25.10 -8.99
C ASP A 408 -17.55 -26.30 -9.72
N GLU A 409 -17.06 -26.57 -10.93
CA GLU A 409 -17.46 -27.70 -11.78
C GLU A 409 -18.97 -27.86 -11.96
N LEU A 410 -19.64 -26.76 -12.32
CA LEU A 410 -21.10 -26.73 -12.43
C LEU A 410 -21.60 -27.78 -13.45
N GLY A 411 -22.47 -28.67 -12.96
CA GLY A 411 -23.08 -29.74 -13.75
C GLY A 411 -22.28 -31.05 -13.82
N ALA A 412 -21.11 -31.13 -13.17
CA ALA A 412 -20.26 -32.32 -13.15
C ALA A 412 -20.89 -33.50 -12.39
N GLY A 413 -20.41 -34.73 -12.67
CA GLY A 413 -20.82 -35.94 -11.95
C GLY A 413 -22.12 -36.61 -12.46
N THR A 414 -22.62 -36.21 -13.62
CA THR A 414 -23.76 -36.84 -14.32
C THR A 414 -23.46 -37.03 -15.82
N ASP A 415 -24.44 -37.50 -16.60
CA ASP A 415 -24.36 -37.54 -18.06
C ASP A 415 -23.92 -36.17 -18.62
N PRO A 416 -22.89 -36.10 -19.49
CA PRO A 416 -22.36 -34.83 -19.98
C PRO A 416 -23.39 -33.93 -20.67
N GLN A 417 -24.34 -34.49 -21.42
CA GLN A 417 -25.35 -33.68 -22.12
C GLN A 417 -26.36 -33.12 -21.13
N GLU A 418 -26.84 -33.94 -20.19
CA GLU A 418 -27.76 -33.50 -19.15
C GLU A 418 -27.10 -32.48 -18.20
N GLY A 419 -25.84 -32.72 -17.81
CA GLY A 419 -25.06 -31.85 -16.95
C GLY A 419 -24.81 -30.47 -17.56
N ALA A 420 -24.41 -30.43 -18.84
CA ALA A 420 -24.22 -29.17 -19.57
C ALA A 420 -25.52 -28.39 -19.72
N ALA A 421 -26.63 -29.07 -20.07
CA ALA A 421 -27.94 -28.43 -20.21
C ALA A 421 -28.43 -27.83 -18.89
N LEU A 422 -28.26 -28.56 -17.77
CA LEU A 422 -28.62 -28.09 -16.44
C LEU A 422 -27.76 -26.90 -16.01
N ALA A 423 -26.44 -26.96 -16.24
CA ALA A 423 -25.52 -25.88 -15.92
C ALA A 423 -25.86 -24.59 -16.68
N MET A 424 -26.16 -24.69 -17.99
CA MET A 424 -26.62 -23.54 -18.77
C MET A 424 -27.93 -22.97 -18.24
N ALA A 425 -28.92 -23.81 -17.91
CA ALA A 425 -30.20 -23.35 -17.38
C ALA A 425 -30.04 -22.61 -16.03
N ILE A 426 -29.15 -23.10 -15.16
CA ILE A 426 -28.84 -22.45 -13.88
C ILE A 426 -28.13 -21.11 -14.10
N LEU A 427 -27.12 -21.06 -14.97
CA LEU A 427 -26.40 -19.82 -15.28
C LEU A 427 -27.32 -18.78 -15.92
N GLU A 428 -28.26 -19.20 -16.77
CA GLU A 428 -29.23 -18.31 -17.40
C GLU A 428 -30.24 -17.74 -16.39
N ASP A 429 -30.76 -18.56 -15.48
CA ASP A 429 -31.62 -18.08 -14.39
C ASP A 429 -30.88 -17.05 -13.50
N LEU A 430 -29.63 -17.31 -13.12
CA LEU A 430 -28.80 -16.39 -12.35
C LEU A 430 -28.52 -15.08 -13.11
N ARG A 431 -28.26 -15.18 -14.42
CA ARG A 431 -28.07 -14.03 -15.32
C ARG A 431 -29.32 -13.15 -15.38
N LEU A 432 -30.49 -13.76 -15.56
CA LEU A 432 -31.78 -13.05 -15.60
C LEU A 432 -32.12 -12.40 -14.25
N ARG A 433 -31.71 -13.01 -13.13
CA ARG A 433 -31.80 -12.44 -11.78
C ARG A 433 -30.71 -11.40 -11.47
N GLN A 434 -29.81 -11.13 -12.41
CA GLN A 434 -28.68 -10.19 -12.27
C GLN A 434 -27.74 -10.53 -11.09
N VAL A 435 -27.59 -11.82 -10.79
CA VAL A 435 -26.67 -12.29 -9.75
C VAL A 435 -25.26 -12.38 -10.31
N LYS A 436 -24.28 -11.75 -9.67
CA LYS A 436 -22.87 -11.89 -10.05
C LYS A 436 -22.38 -13.31 -9.74
N THR A 437 -22.03 -14.05 -10.78
CA THR A 437 -21.66 -15.47 -10.70
C THR A 437 -20.31 -15.72 -11.36
N MET A 438 -19.39 -16.38 -10.68
CA MET A 438 -18.18 -16.94 -11.27
C MET A 438 -18.28 -18.46 -11.20
N ALA A 439 -18.28 -19.12 -12.35
CA ALA A 439 -18.46 -20.57 -12.44
C ALA A 439 -17.30 -21.22 -13.19
N THR A 440 -16.85 -22.39 -12.75
CA THR A 440 -15.89 -23.21 -13.50
C THR A 440 -16.61 -24.38 -14.15
N THR A 441 -16.09 -24.82 -15.30
CA THR A 441 -16.67 -25.96 -16.02
C THR A 441 -15.62 -26.69 -16.86
N HIS A 442 -15.93 -27.93 -17.20
CA HIS A 442 -15.22 -28.73 -18.20
C HIS A 442 -16.04 -28.94 -19.49
N TYR A 443 -17.29 -28.48 -19.53
CA TYR A 443 -18.20 -28.67 -20.67
C TYR A 443 -17.90 -27.70 -21.81
N PRO A 444 -17.69 -28.18 -23.05
CA PRO A 444 -17.54 -27.34 -24.24
C PRO A 444 -18.73 -26.43 -24.50
N GLU A 445 -19.96 -26.88 -24.23
CA GLU A 445 -21.21 -26.16 -24.45
C GLU A 445 -21.24 -24.83 -23.70
N LEU A 446 -20.68 -24.80 -22.49
CA LEU A 446 -20.58 -23.58 -21.69
C LEU A 446 -19.56 -22.58 -22.25
N LYS A 447 -18.61 -23.02 -23.09
CA LYS A 447 -17.73 -22.10 -23.84
C LYS A 447 -18.55 -21.34 -24.89
N ALA A 448 -19.42 -22.03 -25.63
CA ALA A 448 -20.30 -21.39 -26.61
C ALA A 448 -21.24 -20.39 -25.91
N TYR A 449 -21.84 -20.79 -24.79
CA TYR A 449 -22.68 -19.92 -23.97
C TYR A 449 -21.99 -18.59 -23.61
N GLY A 450 -20.73 -18.62 -23.18
CA GLY A 450 -20.00 -17.39 -22.83
C GLY A 450 -19.50 -16.55 -24.01
N ILE A 451 -19.63 -17.02 -25.26
CA ILE A 451 -19.38 -16.23 -26.48
C ILE A 451 -20.69 -15.62 -26.98
N GLU A 452 -21.77 -16.39 -26.98
CA GLU A 452 -23.03 -16.04 -27.63
C GLU A 452 -23.99 -15.24 -26.74
N THR A 453 -23.81 -15.30 -25.42
CA THR A 453 -24.74 -14.70 -24.46
C THR A 453 -24.24 -13.35 -23.95
N ALA A 454 -25.07 -12.32 -24.09
CA ALA A 454 -24.78 -11.00 -23.54
C ALA A 454 -24.63 -11.03 -22.00
N PHE A 455 -23.77 -10.17 -21.46
CA PHE A 455 -23.45 -10.06 -20.02
C PHE A 455 -22.74 -11.29 -19.42
N VAL A 456 -22.37 -12.27 -20.24
CA VAL A 456 -21.56 -13.43 -19.87
C VAL A 456 -20.20 -13.29 -20.53
N GLN A 457 -19.14 -13.63 -19.80
CA GLN A 457 -17.79 -13.62 -20.34
C GLN A 457 -17.06 -14.93 -20.05
N ASN A 458 -16.40 -15.45 -21.08
CA ASN A 458 -15.49 -16.58 -20.90
C ASN A 458 -14.18 -16.17 -20.25
N ALA A 459 -13.59 -17.10 -19.50
CA ALA A 459 -12.23 -17.03 -19.04
C ALA A 459 -11.58 -18.41 -19.09
N SER A 460 -10.26 -18.45 -18.97
CA SER A 460 -9.53 -19.70 -18.86
C SER A 460 -8.28 -19.57 -18.00
N MET A 461 -7.71 -20.71 -17.62
CA MET A 461 -6.37 -20.75 -17.01
C MET A 461 -5.36 -21.13 -18.09
N GLU A 462 -4.30 -20.34 -18.22
CA GLU A 462 -3.24 -20.56 -19.19
C GLU A 462 -2.46 -21.85 -18.87
N PHE A 463 -2.20 -22.62 -19.91
CA PHE A 463 -1.47 -23.89 -19.86
C PHE A 463 -0.34 -23.85 -20.88
N ASP A 464 0.89 -24.07 -20.42
CA ASP A 464 2.03 -24.12 -21.31
C ASP A 464 2.10 -25.49 -22.00
N THR A 465 1.70 -25.53 -23.27
CA THR A 465 1.75 -26.74 -24.11
C THR A 465 3.18 -27.21 -24.38
N ALA A 466 4.17 -26.31 -24.33
CA ALA A 466 5.58 -26.60 -24.53
C ALA A 466 6.26 -27.21 -23.29
N THR A 467 5.77 -26.96 -22.08
CA THR A 467 6.30 -27.61 -20.85
C THR A 467 5.33 -28.58 -20.19
N LEU A 468 4.08 -28.65 -20.65
CA LEU A 468 2.95 -29.37 -20.04
C LEU A 468 2.68 -28.97 -18.58
N ARG A 469 2.95 -27.72 -18.22
CA ARG A 469 2.74 -27.22 -16.86
C ARG A 469 1.69 -26.10 -16.86
N PRO A 470 0.81 -26.07 -15.84
CA PRO A 470 -0.07 -24.93 -15.64
C PRO A 470 0.78 -23.70 -15.27
N THR A 471 0.50 -22.55 -15.89
CA THR A 471 1.16 -21.28 -15.52
C THR A 471 0.39 -20.55 -14.42
N TYR A 472 -0.82 -21.02 -14.10
CA TYR A 472 -1.76 -20.44 -13.15
C TYR A 472 -2.16 -18.98 -13.47
N ARG A 473 -1.97 -18.54 -14.72
CA ARG A 473 -2.42 -17.23 -15.17
C ARG A 473 -3.86 -17.29 -15.63
N PHE A 474 -4.66 -16.35 -15.15
CA PHE A 474 -6.05 -16.16 -15.51
C PHE A 474 -6.16 -15.33 -16.79
N MET A 475 -6.90 -15.86 -17.75
CA MET A 475 -7.12 -15.31 -19.08
C MET A 475 -8.59 -14.92 -19.23
N GLN A 476 -8.94 -13.73 -18.76
CA GLN A 476 -10.32 -13.24 -18.91
C GLN A 476 -10.58 -12.80 -20.36
N GLY A 477 -11.76 -13.16 -20.88
CA GLY A 477 -12.17 -12.91 -22.26
C GLY A 477 -11.74 -13.98 -23.26
N VAL A 478 -10.93 -14.97 -22.83
CA VAL A 478 -10.42 -16.04 -23.70
C VAL A 478 -10.88 -17.41 -23.21
N PRO A 479 -11.71 -18.13 -23.98
CA PRO A 479 -12.06 -19.52 -23.64
C PRO A 479 -10.85 -20.45 -23.79
N GLY A 480 -10.76 -21.46 -22.94
CA GLY A 480 -9.60 -22.36 -22.88
C GLY A 480 -9.69 -23.51 -23.89
N ARG A 481 -8.54 -23.97 -24.38
CA ARG A 481 -8.46 -25.17 -25.24
C ARG A 481 -8.55 -26.47 -24.43
N SER A 482 -9.03 -27.51 -25.09
CA SER A 482 -8.97 -28.89 -24.58
C SER A 482 -7.67 -29.55 -25.04
N ASN A 483 -6.60 -29.48 -24.22
CA ASN A 483 -5.26 -29.95 -24.59
C ASN A 483 -5.03 -31.46 -24.42
N ALA A 484 -6.10 -32.25 -24.26
CA ALA A 484 -6.03 -33.67 -23.90
C ALA A 484 -5.18 -34.50 -24.88
N PHE A 485 -5.31 -34.24 -26.19
CA PHE A 485 -4.56 -34.97 -27.22
C PHE A 485 -3.08 -34.62 -27.26
N GLU A 486 -2.71 -33.36 -27.08
CA GLU A 486 -1.29 -32.94 -27.01
C GLU A 486 -0.60 -33.50 -25.77
N ILE A 487 -1.31 -33.48 -24.63
CA ILE A 487 -0.85 -34.10 -23.38
C ILE A 487 -0.65 -35.60 -23.60
N ALA A 488 -1.64 -36.29 -24.18
CA ALA A 488 -1.57 -37.73 -24.42
C ALA A 488 -0.40 -38.13 -25.34
N LYS A 489 -0.20 -37.43 -26.47
CA LYS A 489 0.95 -37.65 -27.38
C LYS A 489 2.27 -37.57 -26.62
N ARG A 490 2.41 -36.55 -25.80
CA ARG A 490 3.66 -36.24 -25.11
C ARG A 490 3.91 -37.09 -23.87
N LEU A 491 2.87 -37.66 -23.29
CA LEU A 491 2.95 -38.76 -22.31
C LEU A 491 3.29 -40.11 -22.95
N GLY A 492 3.42 -40.18 -24.29
CA GLY A 492 3.86 -41.36 -25.03
C GLY A 492 2.73 -42.17 -25.68
N LEU A 493 1.50 -41.64 -25.74
CA LEU A 493 0.42 -42.28 -26.48
C LEU A 493 0.71 -42.23 -27.99
N SER A 494 0.55 -43.35 -28.68
CA SER A 494 0.84 -43.49 -30.11
C SER A 494 0.12 -42.43 -30.95
N GLU A 495 0.84 -41.81 -31.89
CA GLU A 495 0.27 -40.82 -32.81
C GLU A 495 -0.90 -41.37 -33.63
N VAL A 496 -0.92 -42.68 -33.90
CA VAL A 496 -2.02 -43.34 -34.60
C VAL A 496 -3.29 -43.29 -33.75
N ILE A 497 -3.20 -43.65 -32.46
CA ILE A 497 -4.34 -43.62 -31.54
C ILE A 497 -4.87 -42.21 -31.35
N VAL A 498 -3.96 -41.23 -31.20
CA VAL A 498 -4.36 -39.82 -31.05
C VAL A 498 -4.93 -39.26 -32.35
N GLY A 499 -4.39 -39.66 -33.50
CA GLY A 499 -4.89 -39.31 -34.82
C GLY A 499 -6.32 -39.82 -35.03
N ASP A 500 -6.56 -41.09 -34.73
CA ASP A 500 -7.88 -41.73 -34.84
C ASP A 500 -8.89 -41.07 -33.89
N ALA A 501 -8.50 -40.81 -32.64
CA ALA A 501 -9.37 -40.15 -31.67
C ALA A 501 -9.67 -38.68 -32.01
N SER A 502 -8.69 -37.94 -32.55
CA SER A 502 -8.85 -36.55 -32.99
C SER A 502 -9.85 -36.44 -34.15
N GLN A 503 -9.86 -37.41 -35.07
CA GLN A 503 -10.81 -37.44 -36.19
C GLN A 503 -12.27 -37.61 -35.75
N GLN A 504 -12.52 -38.26 -34.60
CA GLN A 504 -13.87 -38.44 -34.07
C GLN A 504 -14.46 -37.17 -33.45
N VAL A 505 -13.63 -36.21 -33.04
CA VAL A 505 -14.06 -34.96 -32.37
C VAL A 505 -14.31 -33.81 -33.37
N ASN A 506 -13.88 -33.95 -34.63
CA ASN A 506 -13.84 -32.89 -35.66
C ASN A 506 -15.20 -32.40 -36.21
N GLN A 507 -16.31 -32.50 -35.47
CA GLN A 507 -17.61 -31.98 -35.90
C GLN A 507 -17.86 -30.49 -35.55
N ASP A 508 -17.06 -29.87 -34.66
CA ASP A 508 -17.17 -28.44 -34.29
C ASP A 508 -15.88 -27.62 -34.60
N ASN A 509 -15.58 -27.41 -35.89
CA ASN A 509 -14.32 -26.79 -36.32
C ASN A 509 -14.27 -25.25 -36.28
N ASP A 510 -15.41 -24.55 -36.34
CA ASP A 510 -15.41 -23.09 -36.50
C ASP A 510 -15.17 -22.35 -35.18
N VAL A 511 -15.78 -22.81 -34.08
CA VAL A 511 -15.59 -22.22 -32.75
C VAL A 511 -14.14 -22.40 -32.29
N ASN A 512 -13.57 -23.61 -32.42
CA ASN A 512 -12.20 -23.89 -31.99
C ASN A 512 -11.14 -23.04 -32.73
N ARG A 513 -11.36 -22.73 -34.02
CA ARG A 513 -10.48 -21.84 -34.79
C ARG A 513 -10.55 -20.38 -34.32
N ILE A 514 -11.74 -19.90 -33.98
CA ILE A 514 -11.93 -18.55 -33.43
C ILE A 514 -11.22 -18.43 -32.07
N ILE A 515 -11.34 -19.46 -31.23
CA ILE A 515 -10.64 -19.54 -29.93
C ILE A 515 -9.13 -19.48 -30.13
N GLU A 516 -8.60 -20.21 -31.11
CA GLU A 516 -7.16 -20.20 -31.44
C GLU A 516 -6.66 -18.81 -31.85
N GLN A 517 -7.40 -18.12 -32.72
CA GLN A 517 -7.05 -16.76 -33.13
C GLN A 517 -7.12 -15.75 -31.97
N LEU A 518 -8.13 -15.86 -31.11
CA LEU A 518 -8.29 -14.99 -29.93
C LEU A 518 -7.15 -15.19 -28.92
N GLU A 519 -6.72 -16.42 -28.70
CA GLU A 519 -5.62 -16.72 -27.80
C GLU A 519 -4.28 -16.20 -28.35
N GLU A 520 -3.99 -16.41 -29.64
CA GLU A 520 -2.79 -15.87 -30.28
C GLU A 520 -2.74 -14.33 -30.20
N GLN A 521 -3.86 -13.67 -30.49
CA GLN A 521 -3.97 -12.21 -30.36
C GLN A 521 -3.79 -11.75 -28.92
N THR A 522 -4.34 -12.48 -27.95
CA THR A 522 -4.22 -12.14 -26.52
C THR A 522 -2.79 -12.31 -26.04
N LEU A 523 -2.12 -13.40 -26.44
CA LEU A 523 -0.72 -13.66 -26.11
C LEU A 523 0.20 -12.60 -26.74
N GLU A 524 -0.04 -12.22 -28.00
CA GLU A 524 0.71 -11.16 -28.67
C GLU A 524 0.50 -9.81 -27.99
N SER A 525 -0.75 -9.45 -27.67
CA SER A 525 -1.07 -8.22 -26.96
C SER A 525 -0.41 -8.17 -25.59
N ARG A 526 -0.34 -9.30 -24.86
CA ARG A 526 0.37 -9.39 -23.58
C ARG A 526 1.87 -9.20 -23.73
N LYS A 527 2.52 -9.89 -24.67
CA LYS A 527 3.96 -9.69 -24.93
C LYS A 527 4.27 -8.22 -25.22
N ARG A 528 3.37 -7.53 -25.95
CA ARG A 528 3.51 -6.08 -26.18
C ARG A 528 3.35 -5.29 -24.87
N LEU A 529 2.37 -5.61 -24.03
CA LEU A 529 2.18 -4.95 -22.73
C LEU A 529 3.36 -5.16 -21.77
N ASP A 530 3.91 -6.37 -21.69
CA ASP A 530 5.07 -6.67 -20.86
C ASP A 530 6.31 -5.89 -21.35
N ASN A 531 6.56 -5.87 -22.66
CA ASN A 531 7.61 -5.04 -23.24
C ASN A 531 7.42 -3.54 -22.93
N ILE A 532 6.19 -3.04 -23.01
CA ILE A 532 5.87 -1.64 -22.66
C ILE A 532 6.17 -1.38 -21.18
N ARG A 533 5.79 -2.29 -20.28
CA ARG A 533 6.05 -2.18 -18.83
C ARG A 533 7.55 -2.19 -18.53
N GLU A 534 8.32 -3.05 -19.17
CA GLU A 534 9.78 -3.08 -19.02
C GLU A 534 10.42 -1.75 -19.45
N VAL A 535 10.05 -1.26 -20.65
CA VAL A 535 10.52 0.02 -21.17
C VAL A 535 10.11 1.19 -20.27
N GLU A 536 8.90 1.18 -19.72
CA GLU A 536 8.43 2.21 -18.79
C GLU A 536 9.22 2.20 -17.47
N GLN A 537 9.50 1.02 -16.91
CA GLN A 537 10.34 0.90 -15.71
C GLN A 537 11.77 1.38 -15.95
N GLU A 538 12.36 1.06 -17.10
CA GLU A 538 13.68 1.58 -17.50
C GLU A 538 13.66 3.11 -17.62
N ASN A 539 12.63 3.66 -18.27
CA ASN A 539 12.45 5.11 -18.38
C ASN A 539 12.30 5.79 -17.01
N LEU A 540 11.56 5.19 -16.08
CA LEU A 540 11.43 5.71 -14.71
C LEU A 540 12.77 5.70 -13.96
N LYS A 541 13.56 4.62 -14.08
CA LYS A 541 14.91 4.53 -13.51
C LYS A 541 15.83 5.59 -14.10
N MET A 542 15.82 5.74 -15.43
CA MET A 542 16.61 6.73 -16.16
C MET A 542 16.23 8.16 -15.77
N ASN A 543 14.94 8.46 -15.67
CA ASN A 543 14.44 9.77 -15.24
C ASN A 543 14.87 10.10 -13.79
N ARG A 544 14.83 9.12 -12.88
CA ARG A 544 15.33 9.31 -11.51
C ARG A 544 16.84 9.58 -11.49
N ALA A 545 17.62 8.87 -12.30
CA ALA A 545 19.06 9.08 -12.43
C ALA A 545 19.38 10.47 -13.01
N LEU A 546 18.71 10.86 -14.10
CA LEU A 546 18.84 12.18 -14.71
C LEU A 546 18.48 13.30 -13.73
N LYS A 547 17.41 13.14 -12.94
CA LYS A 547 17.01 14.14 -11.94
C LYS A 547 18.06 14.30 -10.84
N LYS A 548 18.68 13.20 -10.38
CA LYS A 548 19.80 13.26 -9.41
C LYS A 548 21.01 13.97 -10.01
N LEU A 549 21.44 13.57 -11.21
CA LEU A 549 22.58 14.16 -11.90
C LEU A 549 22.36 15.66 -12.17
N TYR A 550 21.17 16.04 -12.60
CA TYR A 550 20.79 17.43 -12.82
C TYR A 550 20.88 18.27 -11.53
N ASN A 551 20.41 17.72 -10.41
CA ASN A 551 20.51 18.38 -9.11
C ASN A 551 21.96 18.51 -8.63
N GLU A 552 22.79 17.49 -8.84
CA GLU A 552 24.22 17.52 -8.54
C GLU A 552 24.96 18.57 -9.38
N LEU A 553 24.73 18.57 -10.70
CA LEU A 553 25.34 19.54 -11.62
C LEU A 553 24.92 20.97 -11.29
N ASN A 554 23.67 21.20 -10.90
CA ASN A 554 23.22 22.52 -10.46
C ASN A 554 23.90 22.96 -9.17
N ARG A 555 24.11 22.06 -8.20
CA ARG A 555 24.86 22.36 -6.98
C ARG A 555 26.31 22.71 -7.29
N GLU A 556 26.98 21.94 -8.14
CA GLU A 556 28.36 22.23 -8.57
C GLU A 556 28.47 23.56 -9.32
N LYS A 557 27.51 23.85 -10.20
CA LYS A 557 27.46 25.13 -10.92
C LYS A 557 27.28 26.31 -9.95
N GLU A 558 26.42 26.17 -8.93
CA GLU A 558 26.23 27.21 -7.92
C GLU A 558 27.48 27.41 -7.06
N THR A 559 28.18 26.35 -6.67
CA THR A 559 29.42 26.48 -5.90
C THR A 559 30.53 27.14 -6.70
N GLU A 560 30.73 26.77 -7.97
CA GLU A 560 31.71 27.44 -8.85
C GLU A 560 31.36 28.90 -9.12
N LEU A 561 30.07 29.23 -9.34
CA LEU A 561 29.64 30.63 -9.48
C LEU A 561 29.89 31.44 -8.21
N ASN A 562 29.72 30.85 -7.02
CA ASN A 562 30.00 31.53 -5.77
C ASN A 562 31.50 31.75 -5.57
N LYS A 563 32.36 30.76 -5.87
CA LYS A 563 33.82 30.94 -5.85
C LYS A 563 34.28 32.03 -6.82
N ALA A 564 33.77 32.04 -8.05
CA ALA A 564 34.10 33.05 -9.04
C ALA A 564 33.68 34.46 -8.58
N ARG A 565 32.54 34.58 -7.88
CA ARG A 565 32.08 35.84 -7.29
C ARG A 565 32.96 36.30 -6.13
N GLU A 566 33.39 35.38 -5.26
CA GLU A 566 34.31 35.69 -4.15
C GLU A 566 35.66 36.17 -4.68
N GLN A 567 36.24 35.46 -5.65
CA GLN A 567 37.48 35.86 -6.31
C GLN A 567 37.35 37.24 -6.99
N ALA A 568 36.23 37.50 -7.68
CA ALA A 568 35.96 38.79 -8.28
C ALA A 568 35.85 39.91 -7.22
N ALA A 569 35.25 39.62 -6.06
CA ALA A 569 35.16 40.58 -4.95
C ALA A 569 36.54 40.87 -4.34
N GLU A 570 37.39 39.85 -4.13
CA GLU A 570 38.77 40.03 -3.65
C GLU A 570 39.62 40.87 -4.61
N ILE A 571 39.53 40.60 -5.92
CA ILE A 571 40.25 41.39 -6.93
C ILE A 571 39.82 42.87 -6.87
N VAL A 572 38.52 43.13 -6.72
CA VAL A 572 38.01 44.50 -6.61
C VAL A 572 38.45 45.16 -5.29
N ASP A 573 38.44 44.45 -4.17
CA ASP A 573 38.92 44.96 -2.88
C ASP A 573 40.43 45.26 -2.91
N MET A 574 41.24 44.40 -3.54
CA MET A 574 42.66 44.67 -3.76
C MET A 574 42.86 45.91 -4.63
N ALA A 575 42.13 46.02 -5.75
CA ALA A 575 42.21 47.19 -6.63
C ALA A 575 41.78 48.49 -5.92
N LEU A 576 40.78 48.43 -5.05
CA LEU A 576 40.35 49.56 -4.20
C LEU A 576 41.42 49.94 -3.19
N SER A 577 42.07 48.96 -2.54
CA SER A 577 43.15 49.20 -1.58
C SER A 577 44.38 49.81 -2.24
N GLU A 578 44.80 49.28 -3.40
CA GLU A 578 45.88 49.85 -4.21
C GLU A 578 45.53 51.28 -4.67
N SER A 579 44.29 51.50 -5.14
CA SER A 579 43.81 52.84 -5.50
C SER A 579 43.86 53.80 -4.31
N ASP A 580 43.48 53.35 -3.11
CA ASP A 580 43.53 54.15 -1.88
C ASP A 580 44.98 54.47 -1.45
N GLN A 581 45.91 53.56 -1.64
CA GLN A 581 47.35 53.80 -1.41
C GLN A 581 47.91 54.79 -2.43
N ILE A 582 47.59 54.64 -3.71
CA ILE A 582 47.98 55.56 -4.79
C ILE A 582 47.42 56.96 -4.50
N LEU A 583 46.15 57.06 -4.10
CA LEU A 583 45.51 58.32 -3.73
C LEU A 583 46.14 58.96 -2.48
N LYS A 584 46.45 58.19 -1.43
CA LYS A 584 47.19 58.68 -0.25
C LYS A 584 48.56 59.24 -0.64
N ASN A 585 49.27 58.56 -1.54
CA ASN A 585 50.57 58.99 -2.04
C ASN A 585 50.46 60.26 -2.91
N LEU A 586 49.43 60.38 -3.76
CA LEU A 586 49.16 61.57 -4.57
C LEU A 586 48.71 62.78 -3.73
N HIS A 587 47.94 62.56 -2.65
CA HIS A 587 47.55 63.61 -1.69
C HIS A 587 48.75 64.29 -1.03
N SER A 588 49.88 63.58 -0.85
CA SER A 588 51.10 64.17 -0.31
C SER A 588 51.83 65.10 -1.30
N LYS A 589 51.48 65.07 -2.60
CA LYS A 589 52.23 65.75 -3.67
C LYS A 589 51.41 66.67 -4.58
N SER A 590 50.08 66.78 -4.46
CA SER A 590 49.29 67.71 -5.32
C SER A 590 47.94 68.12 -4.70
N GLN A 591 47.57 69.41 -4.86
CA GLN A 591 46.28 69.98 -4.44
C GLN A 591 45.13 69.49 -5.34
N LEU A 592 44.33 68.54 -4.86
CA LEU A 592 43.05 68.17 -5.48
C LEU A 592 41.89 68.34 -4.47
N LYS A 593 40.73 68.76 -4.98
CA LYS A 593 39.56 69.10 -4.15
C LYS A 593 38.89 67.82 -3.61
N PRO A 594 38.48 67.76 -2.32
CA PRO A 594 38.00 66.53 -1.68
C PRO A 594 36.76 65.85 -2.29
N HIS A 595 35.91 66.60 -3.00
CA HIS A 595 34.60 66.09 -3.46
C HIS A 595 34.69 65.16 -4.69
N GLU A 596 35.63 65.40 -5.61
CA GLU A 596 35.78 64.59 -6.84
C GLU A 596 36.30 63.17 -6.52
N ILE A 597 37.12 63.06 -5.46
CA ILE A 597 37.71 61.78 -5.00
C ILE A 597 36.64 60.90 -4.34
N ILE A 598 35.75 61.51 -3.55
CA ILE A 598 34.62 60.79 -2.93
C ILE A 598 33.67 60.26 -4.01
N GLU A 599 33.44 61.03 -5.08
CA GLU A 599 32.61 60.59 -6.20
C GLU A 599 33.26 59.46 -7.02
N ALA A 600 34.57 59.51 -7.25
CA ALA A 600 35.32 58.45 -7.91
C ALA A 600 35.34 57.15 -7.07
N LYS A 601 35.57 57.25 -5.75
CA LYS A 601 35.46 56.10 -4.82
C LYS A 601 34.06 55.52 -4.80
N ALA A 602 33.03 56.36 -4.82
CA ALA A 602 31.64 55.90 -4.88
C ALA A 602 31.29 55.20 -6.21
N LYS A 603 31.88 55.64 -7.33
CA LYS A 603 31.72 54.99 -8.65
C LYS A 603 32.45 53.64 -8.70
N LEU A 604 33.67 53.53 -8.16
CA LEU A 604 34.40 52.27 -8.05
C LEU A 604 33.70 51.25 -7.12
N LYS A 605 33.18 51.71 -5.98
CA LYS A 605 32.43 50.84 -5.04
C LYS A 605 31.10 50.33 -5.63
N LYS A 606 30.52 51.05 -6.61
CA LYS A 606 29.35 50.59 -7.39
C LYS A 606 29.69 49.57 -8.49
N LEU A 607 30.96 49.47 -8.88
CA LEU A 607 31.44 48.47 -9.85
C LEU A 607 31.81 47.14 -9.18
N ALA A 608 31.91 47.11 -7.84
CA ALA A 608 32.07 45.88 -7.08
C ALA A 608 30.78 45.03 -7.15
N PRO A 609 30.87 43.71 -7.37
CA PRO A 609 29.69 42.84 -7.32
C PRO A 609 29.10 42.86 -5.89
N GLU A 610 27.82 43.22 -5.75
CA GLU A 610 27.13 43.17 -4.47
C GLU A 610 27.20 41.75 -3.89
N LYS A 611 27.67 41.60 -2.65
CA LYS A 611 27.48 40.36 -1.88
C LYS A 611 25.98 40.17 -1.69
N VAL A 612 25.39 39.31 -2.51
CA VAL A 612 23.98 38.96 -2.40
C VAL A 612 23.81 38.06 -1.17
N ASP A 613 23.28 38.64 -0.10
CA ASP A 613 22.78 37.89 1.05
C ASP A 613 21.53 37.10 0.61
N LEU A 614 21.69 35.78 0.48
CA LEU A 614 20.71 34.87 -0.14
C LEU A 614 19.42 34.70 0.68
N SER A 615 19.38 35.20 1.91
CA SER A 615 18.18 35.21 2.76
C SER A 615 17.18 36.32 2.41
N LYS A 616 17.59 37.34 1.62
CA LYS A 616 16.74 38.48 1.21
C LYS A 616 16.95 38.84 -0.26
N ASN A 617 16.73 37.87 -1.14
CA ASN A 617 16.82 38.05 -2.59
C ASN A 617 15.73 39.03 -3.11
N LYS A 618 16.01 40.34 -3.03
CA LYS A 618 15.19 41.43 -3.56
C LYS A 618 15.14 41.47 -5.10
N VAL A 619 15.87 40.60 -5.79
CA VAL A 619 15.84 40.46 -7.26
C VAL A 619 14.59 39.68 -7.71
N LEU A 620 14.04 38.80 -6.87
CA LEU A 620 12.73 38.15 -7.10
C LEU A 620 11.54 39.11 -6.88
N GLN A 621 11.73 40.21 -6.15
CA GLN A 621 10.67 41.20 -5.87
C GLN A 621 10.70 42.42 -6.80
N LYS A 622 11.85 42.77 -7.41
CA LYS A 622 11.93 43.88 -8.38
C LYS A 622 11.64 43.48 -9.83
N ALA A 623 11.62 42.18 -10.16
CA ALA A 623 11.04 41.68 -11.41
C ALA A 623 9.49 41.65 -11.40
N LYS A 624 8.85 41.93 -10.25
CA LYS A 624 7.38 42.09 -10.10
C LYS A 624 6.89 43.51 -10.44
N LYS A 625 7.27 44.00 -11.61
CA LYS A 625 6.39 44.89 -12.40
C LYS A 625 6.15 44.23 -13.76
N LYS A 626 5.75 42.95 -13.74
CA LYS A 626 5.13 42.34 -14.90
C LYS A 626 3.67 42.81 -14.94
N ARG A 627 3.28 43.28 -16.13
CA ARG A 627 1.92 43.66 -16.51
C ARG A 627 0.90 42.62 -15.99
N ALA A 628 -0.25 43.08 -15.49
CA ALA A 628 -1.33 42.18 -15.07
C ALA A 628 -1.73 41.25 -16.24
N PRO A 629 -1.90 39.93 -15.99
CA PRO A 629 -2.28 38.98 -17.02
C PRO A 629 -3.59 39.39 -17.69
N LYS A 630 -3.68 39.23 -19.01
CA LYS A 630 -4.90 39.42 -19.78
C LYS A 630 -5.25 38.14 -20.53
N VAL A 631 -6.54 37.96 -20.78
CA VAL A 631 -7.03 36.90 -21.67
C VAL A 631 -6.35 37.07 -23.04
N GLY A 632 -5.75 35.99 -23.54
CA GLY A 632 -4.98 35.94 -24.78
C GLY A 632 -3.46 36.07 -24.63
N ASP A 633 -2.93 36.29 -23.41
CA ASP A 633 -1.48 36.33 -23.21
C ASP A 633 -0.88 34.90 -23.18
N ASP A 634 0.30 34.75 -23.82
CA ASP A 634 1.08 33.51 -23.79
C ASP A 634 1.80 33.37 -22.44
N ILE A 635 1.61 32.20 -21.84
CA ILE A 635 2.12 31.84 -20.52
C ILE A 635 2.96 30.58 -20.60
N VAL A 636 3.86 30.42 -19.62
CA VAL A 636 4.52 29.15 -19.33
C VAL A 636 4.03 28.69 -17.96
N VAL A 637 3.48 27.48 -17.89
CA VAL A 637 3.05 26.88 -16.62
C VAL A 637 4.29 26.40 -15.87
N LEU A 638 4.49 26.86 -14.64
CA LEU A 638 5.74 26.70 -13.89
C LEU A 638 5.97 25.25 -13.41
N SER A 639 4.91 24.48 -13.16
CA SER A 639 4.98 23.12 -12.63
C SER A 639 5.59 22.11 -13.60
N TYR A 640 5.44 22.32 -14.91
CA TYR A 640 5.98 21.41 -15.95
C TYR A 640 6.56 22.13 -17.18
N GLY A 641 6.70 23.46 -17.14
CA GLY A 641 7.45 24.24 -18.13
C GLY A 641 6.83 24.30 -19.54
N GLN A 642 5.54 23.98 -19.69
CA GLN A 642 4.85 24.00 -20.99
C GLN A 642 4.23 25.36 -21.30
N ARG A 643 4.26 25.73 -22.59
CA ARG A 643 3.63 26.96 -23.11
C ARG A 643 2.13 26.75 -23.32
N GLY A 644 1.35 27.74 -22.94
CA GLY A 644 -0.08 27.81 -23.20
C GLY A 644 -0.56 29.25 -23.30
N THR A 645 -1.86 29.43 -23.50
CA THR A 645 -2.48 30.75 -23.66
C THR A 645 -3.65 30.89 -22.71
N LEU A 646 -3.78 32.04 -22.05
CA LEU A 646 -4.90 32.33 -21.15
C LEU A 646 -6.19 32.51 -21.95
N THR A 647 -7.23 31.70 -21.70
CA THR A 647 -8.49 31.72 -22.45
C THR A 647 -9.60 32.49 -21.75
N SER A 648 -9.65 32.52 -20.41
CA SER A 648 -10.65 33.29 -19.66
C SER A 648 -10.19 33.54 -18.22
N GLN A 649 -10.79 34.54 -17.55
CA GLN A 649 -10.62 34.75 -16.11
C GLN A 649 -11.95 34.43 -15.41
N LEU A 650 -11.89 33.52 -14.42
CA LEU A 650 -13.04 33.12 -13.62
C LEU A 650 -13.34 34.15 -12.53
N LYS A 651 -14.60 34.19 -12.06
CA LYS A 651 -15.08 35.18 -11.06
C LYS A 651 -14.33 35.11 -9.72
N ASP A 652 -13.74 33.97 -9.40
CA ASP A 652 -12.98 33.72 -8.15
C ASP A 652 -11.50 34.16 -8.25
N GLY A 653 -11.08 34.79 -9.35
CA GLY A 653 -9.71 35.27 -9.55
C GLY A 653 -8.73 34.23 -10.14
N ARG A 654 -9.18 33.00 -10.39
CA ARG A 654 -8.43 31.95 -11.11
C ARG A 654 -8.53 32.14 -12.63
N TRP A 655 -7.53 31.65 -13.36
CA TRP A 655 -7.41 31.78 -14.81
C TRP A 655 -7.60 30.46 -15.52
N GLU A 656 -8.36 30.43 -16.60
CA GLU A 656 -8.42 29.28 -17.49
C GLU A 656 -7.34 29.43 -18.56
N ALA A 657 -6.53 28.39 -18.75
CA ALA A 657 -5.45 28.34 -19.72
C ALA A 657 -5.58 27.12 -20.62
N GLN A 658 -5.29 27.32 -21.89
CA GLN A 658 -5.17 26.23 -22.87
C GLN A 658 -3.69 25.92 -23.08
N VAL A 659 -3.27 24.71 -22.69
CA VAL A 659 -1.91 24.20 -22.87
C VAL A 659 -2.01 23.04 -23.85
N GLY A 660 -1.63 23.28 -25.11
CA GLY A 660 -1.84 22.34 -26.20
C GLY A 660 -3.34 22.08 -26.46
N LEU A 661 -3.77 20.82 -26.35
CA LEU A 661 -5.17 20.39 -26.55
C LEU A 661 -6.00 20.40 -25.26
N ILE A 662 -5.37 20.64 -24.10
CA ILE A 662 -6.00 20.51 -22.79
C ILE A 662 -6.30 21.91 -22.22
N LYS A 663 -7.51 22.10 -21.71
CA LYS A 663 -7.89 23.28 -20.92
C LYS A 663 -7.75 22.97 -19.44
N MET A 664 -7.19 23.90 -18.69
CA MET A 664 -6.94 23.75 -17.26
C MET A 664 -7.15 25.08 -16.54
N THR A 665 -7.41 25.02 -15.25
CA THR A 665 -7.53 26.22 -14.41
C THR A 665 -6.23 26.40 -13.61
N LEU A 666 -5.67 27.60 -13.63
CA LEU A 666 -4.40 27.98 -13.01
C LEU A 666 -4.60 29.20 -12.11
N GLU A 667 -3.87 29.24 -10.99
CA GLU A 667 -3.71 30.45 -10.19
C GLU A 667 -2.61 31.36 -10.75
N GLU A 668 -2.66 32.66 -10.45
CA GLU A 668 -1.67 33.65 -10.94
C GLU A 668 -0.23 33.35 -10.49
N LYS A 669 -0.05 32.48 -9.49
CA LYS A 669 1.26 32.02 -9.00
C LYS A 669 1.82 30.82 -9.78
N GLU A 670 0.99 30.14 -10.57
CA GLU A 670 1.32 28.86 -11.21
C GLU A 670 1.80 29.03 -12.66
N PHE A 671 1.76 30.23 -13.20
CA PHE A 671 2.24 30.54 -14.53
C PHE A 671 3.03 31.84 -14.57
N ASP A 672 3.92 31.94 -15.56
CA ASP A 672 4.68 33.15 -15.84
C ASP A 672 4.33 33.66 -17.23
N LEU A 673 4.05 34.97 -17.35
CA LEU A 673 3.84 35.62 -18.64
C LEU A 673 5.15 35.60 -19.43
N VAL A 674 5.09 35.12 -20.67
CA VAL A 674 6.23 35.16 -21.59
C VAL A 674 6.44 36.63 -21.99
N GLN A 675 7.54 37.24 -21.54
CA GLN A 675 7.91 38.56 -22.04
C GLN A 675 8.25 38.41 -23.53
N ALA A 676 7.51 39.13 -24.38
CA ALA A 676 7.88 39.32 -25.77
C ALA A 676 9.29 39.93 -25.80
N GLN A 677 10.30 39.11 -26.05
CA GLN A 677 11.59 39.62 -26.50
C GLN A 677 11.31 40.44 -27.75
N GLN A 678 11.63 41.73 -27.67
CA GLN A 678 11.69 42.61 -28.83
C GLN A 678 12.78 42.07 -29.75
N GLU A 679 12.40 41.17 -30.64
CA GLU A 679 13.15 40.94 -31.86
C GLU A 679 13.12 42.24 -32.67
N LYS A 680 14.32 42.60 -33.13
CA LYS A 680 14.63 43.82 -33.86
C LYS A 680 13.61 44.08 -34.97
N GLN A 681 13.16 45.33 -35.02
CA GLN A 681 12.23 45.89 -35.99
C GLN A 681 12.62 45.56 -37.44
N VAL A 682 11.81 44.74 -38.12
CA VAL A 682 11.57 44.91 -39.55
C VAL A 682 10.40 45.88 -39.69
N LYS A 683 10.67 47.01 -40.36
CA LYS A 683 9.76 48.15 -40.51
C LYS A 683 8.36 47.72 -40.94
N LYS A 684 7.35 48.13 -40.17
CA LYS A 684 5.92 48.06 -40.51
C LYS A 684 5.68 48.79 -41.84
N LYS A 685 5.42 48.05 -42.92
CA LYS A 685 4.61 48.56 -44.02
C LYS A 685 3.16 48.21 -43.74
N GLN A 686 2.35 49.27 -43.63
CA GLN A 686 0.90 49.21 -43.61
C GLN A 686 0.43 48.31 -44.75
N VAL A 687 -0.21 47.18 -44.42
CA VAL A 687 -0.95 46.42 -45.42
C VAL A 687 -2.32 47.04 -45.46
N ASN A 688 -2.53 47.88 -46.46
CA ASN A 688 -3.84 48.28 -46.92
C ASN A 688 -4.73 47.04 -47.01
N ILE A 689 -5.95 47.16 -46.47
CA ILE A 689 -7.05 46.26 -46.78
C ILE A 689 -7.30 46.41 -48.28
N VAL A 690 -6.63 45.58 -49.07
CA VAL A 690 -6.93 45.41 -50.48
C VAL A 690 -7.77 44.16 -50.57
N LYS A 691 -9.05 44.38 -50.85
CA LYS A 691 -9.97 43.42 -51.48
C LYS A 691 -9.18 42.43 -52.32
N ARG A 692 -9.19 41.15 -51.95
CA ARG A 692 -8.85 40.09 -52.92
C ARG A 692 -10.02 39.93 -53.88
N THR A 693 -10.03 40.79 -54.89
CA THR A 693 -10.53 40.42 -56.21
C THR A 693 -9.51 39.50 -56.88
N SER A 694 -9.98 38.30 -57.27
CA SER A 694 -9.61 37.51 -58.46
C SER A 694 -8.15 37.06 -58.73
N GLY A 695 -7.97 35.72 -58.86
CA GLY A 695 -6.91 35.02 -59.61
C GLY A 695 -5.93 34.25 -58.72
N ARG A 696 -5.72 32.92 -58.79
CA ARG A 696 -5.92 31.87 -59.80
C ARG A 696 -6.46 30.61 -59.12
N GLY A 697 -7.22 29.78 -59.86
CA GLY A 697 -7.68 28.47 -59.41
C GLY A 697 -6.52 27.50 -59.10
N PRO A 698 -6.83 26.32 -58.55
CA PRO A 698 -5.82 25.39 -58.05
C PRO A 698 -4.99 24.82 -59.22
N GLN A 699 -3.66 24.86 -59.12
CA GLN A 699 -2.78 24.40 -60.18
C GLN A 699 -2.65 22.87 -60.12
N ALA A 700 -3.14 22.17 -61.14
CA ALA A 700 -3.01 20.71 -61.29
C ALA A 700 -1.57 20.27 -61.66
N ARG A 701 -0.55 21.08 -61.34
CA ARG A 701 0.84 20.84 -61.74
C ARG A 701 1.82 21.28 -60.65
N LEU A 702 2.72 20.37 -60.27
CA LEU A 702 3.82 20.59 -59.33
C LEU A 702 5.17 20.54 -60.07
N ASP A 703 6.09 21.46 -59.76
CA ASP A 703 7.45 21.49 -60.32
C ASP A 703 8.51 21.32 -59.21
N LEU A 704 9.22 20.20 -59.26
CA LEU A 704 10.23 19.77 -58.28
C LEU A 704 11.66 19.93 -58.81
N ARG A 705 11.86 20.55 -59.97
CA ARG A 705 13.20 20.73 -60.56
C ARG A 705 14.06 21.67 -59.71
N GLY A 706 15.33 21.30 -59.53
CA GLY A 706 16.31 22.11 -58.81
C GLY A 706 16.24 22.04 -57.28
N LYS A 707 15.30 21.26 -56.72
CA LYS A 707 15.15 21.07 -55.28
C LYS A 707 16.01 19.92 -54.77
N ARG A 708 16.37 19.96 -53.48
CA ARG A 708 17.00 18.82 -52.79
C ARG A 708 15.97 17.73 -52.53
N TYR A 709 16.41 16.48 -52.38
CA TYR A 709 15.52 15.32 -52.27
C TYR A 709 14.48 15.46 -51.14
N GLU A 710 14.90 15.82 -49.93
CA GLU A 710 13.99 15.96 -48.78
C GLU A 710 12.95 17.08 -48.98
N GLU A 711 13.38 18.22 -49.52
CA GLU A 711 12.50 19.35 -49.83
C GLU A 711 11.48 18.98 -50.91
N ALA A 712 11.91 18.24 -51.94
CA ALA A 712 11.04 17.79 -53.02
C ALA A 712 9.99 16.77 -52.55
N MET A 713 10.33 15.88 -51.62
CA MET A 713 9.37 14.90 -51.07
C MET A 713 8.34 15.57 -50.14
N ASN A 714 8.75 16.54 -49.33
CA ASN A 714 7.82 17.29 -48.46
C ASN A 714 6.80 18.09 -49.28
N GLU A 715 7.23 18.72 -50.37
CA GLU A 715 6.30 19.42 -51.26
C GLU A 715 5.40 18.48 -52.06
N LEU A 716 5.92 17.32 -52.46
CA LEU A 716 5.13 16.28 -53.11
C LEU A 716 3.99 15.79 -52.20
N ASP A 717 4.29 15.54 -50.94
CA ASP A 717 3.32 15.09 -49.93
C ASP A 717 2.20 16.12 -49.74
N ALA A 718 2.58 17.38 -49.46
CA ALA A 718 1.63 18.48 -49.28
C ALA A 718 0.78 18.75 -50.55
N PHE A 719 1.35 18.59 -51.74
CA PHE A 719 0.65 18.78 -53.00
C PHE A 719 -0.38 17.68 -53.28
N ILE A 720 -0.06 16.42 -52.97
CA ILE A 720 -0.99 15.30 -53.14
C ILE A 720 -2.17 15.44 -52.18
N ASP A 721 -1.93 15.84 -50.92
CA ASP A 721 -3.00 16.12 -49.95
C ASP A 721 -3.92 17.25 -50.43
N GLN A 722 -3.35 18.33 -50.97
CA GLN A 722 -4.15 19.42 -51.57
C GLN A 722 -4.94 18.96 -52.80
N ALA A 723 -4.37 18.09 -53.64
CA ALA A 723 -5.07 17.56 -54.81
C ALA A 723 -6.26 16.69 -54.42
N LEU A 724 -6.11 15.85 -53.39
CA LEU A 724 -7.17 15.02 -52.83
C LEU A 724 -8.26 15.87 -52.15
N LEU A 725 -7.89 16.86 -51.34
CA LEU A 725 -8.85 17.78 -50.70
C LEU A 725 -9.70 18.57 -51.71
N ASN A 726 -9.14 18.86 -52.87
CA ASN A 726 -9.83 19.58 -53.94
C ASN A 726 -10.50 18.65 -54.97
N ASN A 727 -10.59 17.34 -54.73
CA ASN A 727 -11.17 16.33 -55.63
C ASN A 727 -10.64 16.42 -57.06
N MET A 728 -9.33 16.63 -57.22
CA MET A 728 -8.72 16.63 -58.55
C MET A 728 -8.68 15.22 -59.11
N ALA A 729 -9.18 15.04 -60.33
CA ALA A 729 -9.12 13.74 -61.01
C ALA A 729 -7.68 13.36 -61.41
N GLN A 730 -6.86 14.35 -61.78
CA GLN A 730 -5.53 14.15 -62.31
C GLN A 730 -4.60 15.34 -61.99
N VAL A 731 -3.33 15.05 -61.73
CA VAL A 731 -2.27 16.05 -61.53
C VAL A 731 -0.96 15.67 -62.23
N ASP A 732 -0.17 16.68 -62.57
CA ASP A 732 1.13 16.54 -63.21
C ASP A 732 2.28 16.87 -62.24
N ILE A 733 3.29 16.02 -62.16
CA ILE A 733 4.49 16.24 -61.33
C ILE A 733 5.72 16.29 -62.22
N ILE A 734 6.38 17.44 -62.29
CA ILE A 734 7.61 17.65 -63.06
C ILE A 734 8.82 17.45 -62.13
N HIS A 735 9.58 16.38 -62.32
CA HIS A 735 10.80 16.10 -61.54
C HIS A 735 12.10 16.27 -62.36
N GLY A 736 11.99 16.47 -63.68
CA GLY A 736 13.13 16.61 -64.59
C GLY A 736 13.84 15.28 -64.90
N ILE A 737 14.78 15.31 -65.84
CA ILE A 737 15.46 14.12 -66.38
C ILE A 737 16.77 13.81 -65.63
N GLY A 738 17.34 14.80 -64.91
CA GLY A 738 18.71 14.85 -64.33
C GLY A 738 19.35 13.55 -63.81
N THR A 739 19.62 13.44 -62.51
CA THR A 739 20.31 12.28 -61.90
C THR A 739 19.36 11.12 -61.58
N GLY A 740 18.06 11.24 -61.88
CA GLY A 740 17.04 10.22 -61.61
C GLY A 740 16.58 10.10 -60.15
N VAL A 741 17.27 10.72 -59.20
CA VAL A 741 17.00 10.57 -57.75
C VAL A 741 15.60 11.05 -57.35
N ILE A 742 15.17 12.24 -57.81
CA ILE A 742 13.83 12.77 -57.51
C ILE A 742 12.75 11.94 -58.24
N ARG A 743 13.03 11.48 -59.46
CA ARG A 743 12.13 10.59 -60.22
C ARG A 743 11.85 9.29 -59.46
N GLU A 744 12.89 8.64 -58.97
CA GLU A 744 12.76 7.42 -58.17
C GLU A 744 12.02 7.69 -56.85
N GLY A 745 12.28 8.82 -56.20
CA GLY A 745 11.55 9.27 -55.02
C GLY A 745 10.05 9.43 -55.28
N VAL A 746 9.68 10.18 -56.33
CA VAL A 746 8.29 10.36 -56.74
C VAL A 746 7.63 9.02 -57.07
N THR A 747 8.33 8.13 -57.79
CA THR A 747 7.79 6.82 -58.18
C THR A 747 7.52 5.94 -56.96
N LYS A 748 8.47 5.86 -56.02
CA LYS A 748 8.31 5.09 -54.77
C LYS A 748 7.20 5.66 -53.89
N TYR A 749 7.08 6.98 -53.82
CA TYR A 749 6.02 7.65 -53.07
C TYR A 749 4.64 7.31 -53.67
N LEU A 750 4.47 7.44 -54.99
CA LEU A 750 3.20 7.17 -55.67
C LEU A 750 2.79 5.68 -55.63
N GLN A 751 3.74 4.74 -55.65
CA GLN A 751 3.45 3.30 -55.50
C GLN A 751 2.88 2.94 -54.12
N ARG A 752 3.27 3.67 -53.08
CA ARG A 752 2.82 3.43 -51.70
C ARG A 752 1.48 4.09 -51.38
N ASN A 753 1.10 5.12 -52.13
CA ASN A 753 -0.10 5.90 -51.86
C ASN A 753 -1.36 5.18 -52.37
N LYS A 754 -2.23 4.73 -51.44
CA LYS A 754 -3.44 3.95 -51.73
C LYS A 754 -4.49 4.71 -52.55
N HIS A 755 -4.43 6.05 -52.58
CA HIS A 755 -5.37 6.93 -53.28
C HIS A 755 -5.05 7.12 -54.76
N VAL A 756 -3.88 6.69 -55.21
CA VAL A 756 -3.49 6.74 -56.63
C VAL A 756 -4.12 5.55 -57.38
N LYS A 757 -4.81 5.82 -58.48
CA LYS A 757 -5.39 4.80 -59.38
C LYS A 757 -4.38 4.31 -60.39
N SER A 758 -3.67 5.24 -61.03
CA SER A 758 -2.60 4.95 -61.98
C SER A 758 -1.66 6.15 -62.10
N PHE A 759 -0.41 5.90 -62.45
CA PHE A 759 0.54 6.96 -62.77
C PHE A 759 1.44 6.50 -63.93
N GLY A 760 1.93 7.45 -64.72
CA GLY A 760 2.77 7.17 -65.88
C GLY A 760 3.49 8.42 -66.38
N TYR A 761 4.51 8.22 -67.22
CA TYR A 761 5.22 9.36 -67.81
C TYR A 761 4.29 10.19 -68.71
N ALA A 762 4.51 11.51 -68.71
CA ALA A 762 3.79 12.40 -69.60
C ALA A 762 4.15 12.10 -71.08
N PRO A 763 3.24 12.33 -72.04
CA PRO A 763 3.55 12.17 -73.46
C PRO A 763 4.69 13.12 -73.89
N GLN A 764 5.38 12.81 -75.00
CA GLN A 764 6.60 13.53 -75.41
C GLN A 764 6.41 15.05 -75.56
N ASN A 765 5.22 15.50 -75.95
CA ASN A 765 4.83 16.90 -76.07
C ASN A 765 4.54 17.60 -74.71
N ALA A 766 4.46 16.87 -73.60
CA ALA A 766 4.08 17.37 -72.27
C ALA A 766 5.17 17.15 -71.19
N GLY A 767 6.40 16.79 -71.58
CA GLY A 767 7.54 16.64 -70.67
C GLY A 767 8.18 15.26 -70.65
N GLY A 768 7.63 14.28 -71.40
CA GLY A 768 8.22 12.96 -71.57
C GLY A 768 8.55 12.26 -70.24
N SER A 769 9.71 11.60 -70.19
CA SER A 769 10.23 10.93 -68.99
C SER A 769 10.66 11.88 -67.85
N GLY A 770 10.55 13.19 -68.04
CA GLY A 770 10.84 14.22 -67.03
C GLY A 770 9.62 14.69 -66.23
N ALA A 771 8.42 14.18 -66.54
CA ALA A 771 7.19 14.47 -65.81
C ALA A 771 6.33 13.20 -65.66
N THR A 772 5.66 13.08 -64.52
CA THR A 772 4.75 11.96 -64.19
C THR A 772 3.34 12.50 -64.02
N ILE A 773 2.39 11.91 -64.75
CA ILE A 773 0.95 12.17 -64.63
C ILE A 773 0.37 11.17 -63.64
N VAL A 774 -0.40 11.66 -62.67
CA VAL A 774 -1.03 10.87 -61.60
C VAL A 774 -2.54 11.02 -61.70
N THR A 775 -3.24 9.89 -61.74
CA THR A 775 -4.72 9.83 -61.71
C THR A 775 -5.16 9.26 -60.36
N PHE A 776 -6.07 9.94 -59.67
CA PHE A 776 -6.57 9.49 -58.37
C PHE A 776 -7.78 8.55 -58.49
N LYS A 777 -8.04 7.77 -57.44
CA LYS A 777 -9.30 7.03 -57.28
C LYS A 777 -10.36 8.05 -56.87
N GLY A 778 -11.36 8.24 -57.74
CA GLY A 778 -12.50 9.11 -57.47
C GLY A 778 -13.43 8.57 -56.40
#